data_AF-T0RVG8-F1
#
_entry.id   AF-T0RVG8-F1
#
_cell.length_a   1.000
_cell.length_b   1.000
_cell.length_c   1.000
_cell.angle_alpha   90.00
_cell.angle_beta   90.00
_cell.angle_gamma   90.00
#
_symmetry.space_group_name_H-M   'P 1'
#
loop_
_entity.id
_entity.type
_entity.pdbx_description
1 polymer ?
#
loop_
_entity_poly.entity_id
_entity_poly.type
_entity_poly.pdbx_seq_one_letter_code
_entity_poly.pdbx_strand_id
1 'polypeptide(L)'
;MTAVSFSIEVKAQSIIHNGWAKIKSVGIKTNKFSQALETNNACSYSLDMCDGGSVCKSSATGTPTASADHAGAIYRMGDGSCFYATAKGSSNWVSFAPFCNISTVSKKDANTEVSCTYSTNLCDTGSACTSAVAGTPTASADAAGAVFRDGNGACYIASAAGTGNWVQQTYLSDETNTCDTDLEYASCIGDDTPAVKGLAAASNEGVFYYNSKSTALDSQRCWYSDGATWNTYSSTTQIDFTWNAFTVSGTGSISGYNIFRRKAGESFDYQNPINIDTVASTATSYSDNGTNSRVAPSPNIVYFYEVRPVLTLPDSSTLEVSTNAAIKNVRIMSPPDNMIFAHRWMVNKTICDLMGSSTYQDYNYICAYIGPEDTDSTAGDYSTFNASTGISTVYDIGADLLVNRFEQGCPYSSSGCSTTDGSCIGNVAPSAAEGSNGDIYYDRSSATCSVKTAGVWTAISNEDLAISQVAHLPPLVNISAANATNFCTAQTKPSTIDGIISGGTLTNGYELPSRKDQVVYSQWEITSSFNDGNAQDTELGTNLNSSSKCNTASANGIDFGYTDNALPDSTTFYSLPGTASSSIRSVYTGSTQTEDCSSLFGVQDSIGNVAEWTSTTITYDGASGSPDSFSSTNFNTSNDASSYFWANNFTFDNITGPCFDDTDVDTNCDDGSMASWLIEDTVTYNAGDFLVTIGMPVSSQFRSVQTSDSSLPYVLDIGSTGGIPSDKLHDDTIETNMTTFNTDGAGTVGRIATGGGYSTGTGSGTYSMEFLNQSTVTRDDVGLRCLIRVPYSDYVE
;
A
#
# COMPACT_ATOMS: atom_id res chain seq x y z
N MET A 1 -57.95 7.04 -30.54
CA MET A 1 -56.49 6.85 -30.38
C MET A 1 -55.89 8.21 -30.14
N THR A 2 -55.47 8.48 -28.91
CA THR A 2 -54.82 9.74 -28.53
C THR A 2 -53.32 9.46 -28.54
N ALA A 3 -52.59 10.00 -29.52
CA ALA A 3 -51.14 9.94 -29.53
C ALA A 3 -50.61 11.14 -28.75
N VAL A 4 -49.79 10.88 -27.74
CA VAL A 4 -49.02 11.90 -27.04
C VAL A 4 -47.64 11.95 -27.68
N SER A 5 -47.26 13.11 -28.21
CA SER A 5 -45.91 13.40 -28.67
C SER A 5 -45.31 14.49 -27.80
N PHE A 6 -44.08 14.29 -27.34
CA PHE A 6 -43.29 15.31 -26.68
C PHE A 6 -41.97 15.50 -27.43
N SER A 7 -41.47 16.72 -27.42
CA SER A 7 -40.15 17.06 -27.97
C SER A 7 -39.09 16.81 -26.90
N ILE A 8 -38.13 15.93 -27.19
CA ILE A 8 -36.95 15.72 -26.36
C ILE A 8 -35.80 16.54 -26.97
N GLU A 9 -35.23 17.46 -26.19
CA GLU A 9 -33.94 18.09 -26.52
C GLU A 9 -32.83 17.35 -25.79
N VAL A 10 -31.97 16.64 -26.53
CA VAL A 10 -30.77 16.00 -25.97
C VAL A 10 -29.65 17.03 -26.01
N LYS A 11 -29.35 17.65 -24.87
CA LYS A 11 -28.15 18.48 -24.72
C LYS A 11 -26.96 17.57 -24.48
N ALA A 12 -26.12 17.39 -25.49
CA ALA A 12 -24.91 16.58 -25.36
C ALA A 12 -23.95 17.24 -24.35
N GLN A 13 -23.82 16.63 -23.17
CA GLN A 13 -22.74 16.87 -22.23
C GLN A 13 -21.83 15.65 -22.28
N SER A 14 -20.54 15.85 -22.48
CA SER A 14 -19.55 14.77 -22.35
C SER A 14 -18.43 15.20 -21.43
N ILE A 15 -17.98 14.27 -20.60
CA ILE A 15 -16.88 14.49 -19.69
C ILE A 15 -15.81 13.44 -19.94
N ILE A 16 -14.57 13.90 -20.05
CA ILE A 16 -13.41 13.05 -20.24
C ILE A 16 -12.63 13.02 -18.92
N HIS A 17 -12.37 11.81 -18.43
CA HIS A 17 -11.41 11.57 -17.36
C HIS A 17 -10.00 11.59 -17.97
N ASN A 18 -9.16 12.57 -17.62
CA ASN A 18 -7.83 12.76 -18.21
C ASN A 18 -6.74 11.85 -17.59
N GLY A 19 -7.18 10.86 -16.82
CA GLY A 19 -6.34 9.82 -16.24
C GLY A 19 -5.99 10.05 -14.78
N TRP A 20 -5.41 9.01 -14.19
CA TRP A 20 -4.92 9.00 -12.82
C TRP A 20 -3.54 9.63 -12.76
N ALA A 21 -3.25 10.33 -11.67
CA ALA A 21 -1.99 11.03 -11.46
C ALA A 21 -1.14 10.38 -10.36
N LYS A 22 -1.78 9.85 -9.31
CA LYS A 22 -1.09 9.19 -8.18
C LYS A 22 -1.99 8.13 -7.55
N ILE A 23 -1.38 7.05 -7.07
CA ILE A 23 -2.00 6.03 -6.22
C ILE A 23 -0.98 5.64 -5.15
N LYS A 24 -1.32 5.79 -3.88
CA LYS A 24 -0.54 5.34 -2.72
C LYS A 24 -1.45 4.52 -1.81
N SER A 25 -1.08 3.27 -1.57
CA SER A 25 -1.81 2.37 -0.69
C SER A 25 -0.82 1.60 0.17
N VAL A 26 -1.00 1.73 1.48
CA VAL A 26 -0.01 1.32 2.49
C VAL A 26 -0.74 0.54 3.57
N GLY A 27 -0.19 -0.62 3.90
CA GLY A 27 -0.68 -1.50 4.95
C GLY A 27 -0.30 -0.96 6.32
N ILE A 28 -1.03 -1.40 7.34
CA ILE A 28 -0.82 -0.92 8.70
C ILE A 28 0.59 -1.28 9.16
N LYS A 29 1.33 -0.29 9.66
CA LYS A 29 2.61 -0.52 10.32
C LYS A 29 2.35 -1.27 11.62
N THR A 30 2.88 -2.48 11.75
CA THR A 30 2.83 -3.28 12.98
C THR A 30 4.23 -3.65 13.44
N ASN A 31 4.40 -3.80 14.76
CA ASN A 31 5.66 -4.27 15.34
C ASN A 31 5.69 -5.80 15.48
N LYS A 32 6.81 -6.33 15.96
CA LYS A 32 6.98 -7.78 16.22
C LYS A 32 6.04 -8.42 17.24
N PHE A 33 5.27 -7.61 17.98
CA PHE A 33 4.23 -8.07 18.89
C PHE A 33 2.84 -8.03 18.24
N SER A 34 2.78 -7.83 16.91
CA SER A 34 1.55 -7.67 16.13
C SER A 34 0.70 -6.48 16.60
N GLN A 35 1.33 -5.49 17.22
CA GLN A 35 0.64 -4.27 17.63
C GLN A 35 0.70 -3.25 16.49
N ALA A 36 -0.45 -2.68 16.15
CA ALA A 36 -0.53 -1.54 15.25
C ALA A 36 0.22 -0.33 15.85
N LEU A 37 1.19 0.18 15.10
CA LEU A 37 1.90 1.43 15.38
C LEU A 37 1.23 2.62 14.69
N GLU A 38 0.43 2.35 13.68
CA GLU A 38 -0.42 3.32 12.99
C GLU A 38 -1.88 2.88 13.11
N THR A 39 -2.77 3.81 13.40
CA THR A 39 -4.21 3.53 13.44
C THR A 39 -4.94 4.61 12.67
N ASN A 40 -5.73 4.21 11.68
CA ASN A 40 -6.64 5.13 11.00
C ASN A 40 -8.00 5.07 11.70
N ASN A 41 -8.51 6.22 12.11
CA ASN A 41 -9.87 6.31 12.67
C ASN A 41 -10.90 5.97 11.60
N ALA A 42 -11.85 5.10 11.91
CA ALA A 42 -12.96 4.61 11.09
C ALA A 42 -14.31 4.60 11.83
N CYS A 43 -15.08 5.67 11.63
CA CYS A 43 -16.39 5.81 12.26
C CYS A 43 -17.53 5.44 11.29
N SER A 44 -17.91 4.16 11.23
CA SER A 44 -19.08 3.70 10.47
C SER A 44 -20.39 4.08 11.17
N TYR A 45 -20.73 5.37 11.18
CA TYR A 45 -21.90 5.89 11.89
C TYR A 45 -23.22 5.51 11.20
N SER A 46 -24.28 5.35 12.00
CA SER A 46 -25.60 4.95 11.50
C SER A 46 -26.29 6.08 10.73
N LEU A 47 -26.95 5.76 9.61
CA LEU A 47 -27.55 6.75 8.73
C LEU A 47 -29.00 7.12 9.10
N ASP A 48 -29.65 6.29 9.91
CA ASP A 48 -31.10 6.30 10.14
C ASP A 48 -31.49 5.78 11.54
N MET A 49 -30.58 5.83 12.52
CA MET A 49 -30.78 5.23 13.85
C MET A 49 -30.72 6.23 15.02
N CYS A 50 -30.86 7.52 14.74
CA CYS A 50 -30.88 8.57 15.76
C CYS A 50 -32.08 9.50 15.60
N ASP A 51 -32.60 10.01 16.71
CA ASP A 51 -33.66 11.03 16.74
C ASP A 51 -34.87 10.71 15.84
N GLY A 52 -35.29 9.43 15.79
CA GLY A 52 -36.44 8.97 15.01
C GLY A 52 -36.16 8.83 13.51
N GLY A 53 -35.03 8.23 13.13
CA GLY A 53 -34.69 7.94 11.73
C GLY A 53 -33.70 8.91 11.08
N SER A 54 -33.09 9.81 11.87
CA SER A 54 -32.07 10.75 11.42
C SER A 54 -30.67 10.11 11.44
N VAL A 55 -29.76 10.77 10.72
CA VAL A 55 -28.34 10.42 10.69
C VAL A 55 -27.66 10.66 12.04
N CYS A 56 -26.88 9.68 12.50
CA CYS A 56 -26.12 9.74 13.75
C CYS A 56 -24.79 10.48 13.57
N LYS A 57 -24.82 11.76 13.16
CA LYS A 57 -23.62 12.60 13.03
C LYS A 57 -23.81 14.02 13.57
N SER A 58 -22.75 14.61 14.10
CA SER A 58 -22.71 16.03 14.50
C SER A 58 -21.45 16.72 14.00
N SER A 59 -21.52 18.02 13.75
CA SER A 59 -20.35 18.89 13.58
C SER A 59 -19.80 19.42 14.91
N ALA A 60 -20.52 19.22 16.02
CA ALA A 60 -20.07 19.57 17.37
C ALA A 60 -19.11 18.50 17.92
N THR A 61 -18.29 18.90 18.89
CA THR A 61 -17.35 18.02 19.63
C THR A 61 -17.94 17.59 20.97
N GLY A 62 -17.37 16.55 21.60
CA GLY A 62 -17.78 16.05 22.92
C GLY A 62 -18.66 14.80 22.88
N THR A 63 -19.64 14.69 23.77
CA THR A 63 -20.54 13.51 23.86
C THR A 63 -21.83 13.74 23.08
N PRO A 64 -22.37 12.73 22.37
CA PRO A 64 -23.63 12.88 21.64
C PRO A 64 -24.80 13.23 22.56
N THR A 65 -25.62 14.18 22.13
CA THR A 65 -26.89 14.53 22.79
C THR A 65 -28.11 13.92 22.12
N ALA A 66 -27.92 13.33 20.93
CA ALA A 66 -28.96 12.65 20.17
C ALA A 66 -29.51 11.44 20.95
N SER A 67 -30.78 11.14 20.73
CA SER A 67 -31.39 9.91 21.23
C SER A 67 -31.12 8.77 20.26
N ALA A 68 -30.43 7.72 20.70
CA ALA A 68 -30.32 6.49 19.91
C ALA A 68 -31.69 5.84 19.77
N ASP A 69 -32.07 5.42 18.57
CA ASP A 69 -33.34 4.72 18.32
C ASP A 69 -33.28 3.25 18.77
N HIS A 70 -32.07 2.67 18.76
CA HIS A 70 -31.76 1.29 19.14
C HIS A 70 -30.40 1.19 19.86
N ALA A 71 -30.20 0.11 20.64
CA ALA A 71 -28.87 -0.26 21.10
C ALA A 71 -27.96 -0.58 19.90
N GLY A 72 -26.66 -0.34 20.01
CA GLY A 72 -25.70 -0.51 18.94
C GLY A 72 -25.70 0.60 17.87
N ALA A 73 -26.55 1.63 17.96
CA ALA A 73 -26.44 2.78 17.06
C ALA A 73 -25.06 3.43 17.20
N ILE A 74 -24.44 3.82 16.08
CA ILE A 74 -23.08 4.39 16.06
C ILE A 74 -23.17 5.86 15.71
N TYR A 75 -22.56 6.71 16.53
CA TYR A 75 -22.58 8.16 16.39
C TYR A 75 -21.18 8.72 16.14
N ARG A 76 -21.07 9.65 15.17
CA ARG A 76 -19.83 10.38 14.87
C ARG A 76 -19.92 11.86 15.27
N MET A 77 -18.93 12.33 16.02
CA MET A 77 -18.78 13.74 16.40
C MET A 77 -17.89 14.50 15.40
N GLY A 78 -17.89 15.83 15.48
CA GLY A 78 -17.17 16.70 14.55
C GLY A 78 -15.64 16.62 14.68
N ASP A 79 -15.13 16.16 15.83
CA ASP A 79 -13.71 15.86 16.05
C ASP A 79 -13.32 14.44 15.60
N GLY A 80 -14.25 13.68 15.02
CA GLY A 80 -14.05 12.30 14.58
C GLY A 80 -14.22 11.25 15.69
N SER A 81 -14.53 11.65 16.93
CA SER A 81 -14.80 10.70 18.02
C SER A 81 -16.06 9.87 17.73
N CYS A 82 -16.01 8.60 18.12
CA CYS A 82 -17.09 7.64 17.87
C CYS A 82 -17.68 7.12 19.17
N PHE A 83 -18.99 6.93 19.13
CA PHE A 83 -19.77 6.42 20.24
C PHE A 83 -20.71 5.33 19.75
N TYR A 84 -20.91 4.30 20.56
CA TYR A 84 -22.02 3.37 20.34
C TYR A 84 -23.01 3.47 21.50
N ALA A 85 -24.29 3.29 21.21
CA ALA A 85 -25.33 3.28 22.22
C ALA A 85 -25.42 1.92 22.90
N THR A 86 -25.32 1.84 24.23
CA THR A 86 -25.56 0.58 24.96
C THR A 86 -27.03 0.24 25.12
N ALA A 87 -27.92 1.24 24.94
CA ALA A 87 -29.38 1.10 24.96
C ALA A 87 -30.03 2.29 24.23
N LYS A 88 -31.31 2.13 23.85
CA LYS A 88 -32.14 3.22 23.30
C LYS A 88 -32.18 4.45 24.24
N GLY A 89 -32.17 5.66 23.68
CA GLY A 89 -32.24 6.92 24.43
C GLY A 89 -30.96 7.78 24.34
N SER A 90 -30.95 8.92 25.04
CA SER A 90 -29.91 9.96 24.92
C SER A 90 -28.78 9.90 25.96
N SER A 91 -28.79 8.93 26.87
CA SER A 91 -27.83 8.87 28.00
C SER A 91 -26.93 7.63 28.00
N ASN A 92 -26.90 6.87 26.91
CA ASN A 92 -26.27 5.53 26.84
C ASN A 92 -25.07 5.46 25.89
N TRP A 93 -24.47 6.60 25.56
CA TRP A 93 -23.36 6.69 24.60
C TRP A 93 -22.03 6.32 25.26
N VAL A 94 -21.37 5.29 24.73
CA VAL A 94 -20.04 4.86 25.16
C VAL A 94 -19.04 5.14 24.05
N SER A 95 -17.98 5.88 24.39
CA SER A 95 -16.90 6.15 23.44
C SER A 95 -16.09 4.89 23.17
N PHE A 96 -15.66 4.71 21.93
CA PHE A 96 -14.76 3.63 21.55
C PHE A 96 -13.73 4.15 20.54
N ALA A 97 -12.57 3.47 20.48
CA ALA A 97 -11.54 3.77 19.51
C ALA A 97 -11.94 3.16 18.16
N PRO A 98 -12.14 3.97 17.12
CA PRO A 98 -12.89 3.54 15.95
C PRO A 98 -11.97 2.99 14.86
N PHE A 99 -10.86 2.34 15.15
CA PHE A 99 -9.97 1.88 14.07
C PHE A 99 -10.47 0.62 13.33
N CYS A 100 -11.69 0.17 13.63
CA CYS A 100 -12.39 -0.92 12.96
C CYS A 100 -13.58 -0.36 12.18
N ASN A 101 -13.82 -0.88 10.97
CA ASN A 101 -15.14 -0.76 10.35
C ASN A 101 -16.16 -1.54 11.18
N ILE A 102 -17.41 -1.08 11.17
CA ILE A 102 -18.52 -1.77 11.84
C ILE A 102 -19.73 -1.77 10.92
N SER A 103 -20.23 -2.96 10.57
CA SER A 103 -21.42 -3.07 9.75
C SER A 103 -22.67 -2.65 10.54
N THR A 104 -23.49 -1.80 9.94
CA THR A 104 -24.83 -1.49 10.44
C THR A 104 -25.78 -2.62 10.06
N VAL A 105 -26.62 -3.04 10.99
CA VAL A 105 -27.70 -4.01 10.70
C VAL A 105 -28.87 -3.22 10.14
N SER A 106 -29.30 -3.54 8.91
CA SER A 106 -30.48 -2.91 8.32
C SER A 106 -31.71 -3.30 9.14
N LYS A 107 -32.30 -2.33 9.84
CA LYS A 107 -33.58 -2.52 10.51
C LYS A 107 -34.63 -1.78 9.70
N LYS A 108 -35.40 -2.51 8.89
CA LYS A 108 -36.68 -1.97 8.45
C LYS A 108 -37.67 -2.10 9.60
N ASP A 109 -38.38 -1.02 9.89
CA ASP A 109 -39.64 -1.11 10.62
C ASP A 109 -40.58 -1.92 9.73
N ALA A 110 -40.82 -3.19 10.11
CA ALA A 110 -41.60 -4.13 9.32
C ALA A 110 -43.05 -3.68 9.15
N ASN A 111 -43.46 -2.62 9.84
CA ASN A 111 -44.73 -1.94 9.64
C ASN A 111 -44.91 -1.41 8.19
N THR A 112 -43.83 -1.31 7.41
CA THR A 112 -43.89 -0.78 6.03
C THR A 112 -43.94 -1.86 4.94
N GLU A 113 -43.46 -3.09 5.20
CA GLU A 113 -43.32 -4.12 4.15
C GLU A 113 -43.77 -5.54 4.53
N VAL A 114 -43.91 -5.87 5.83
CA VAL A 114 -44.45 -7.19 6.20
C VAL A 114 -45.96 -7.17 6.08
N SER A 115 -46.46 -8.07 5.23
CA SER A 115 -47.86 -8.46 5.12
C SER A 115 -48.34 -9.10 6.44
N CYS A 116 -48.57 -8.29 7.46
CA CYS A 116 -49.23 -8.72 8.68
C CYS A 116 -50.60 -9.29 8.30
N THR A 117 -50.75 -10.60 8.51
CA THR A 117 -52.00 -11.31 8.24
C THR A 117 -52.96 -11.00 9.38
N TYR A 118 -53.83 -10.01 9.16
CA TYR A 118 -54.86 -9.66 10.14
C TYR A 118 -55.85 -10.81 10.32
N SER A 119 -56.42 -10.92 11.51
CA SER A 119 -57.45 -11.91 11.79
C SER A 119 -58.70 -11.61 10.96
N THR A 120 -59.17 -12.58 10.19
CA THR A 120 -60.29 -12.37 9.26
C THR A 120 -61.67 -12.43 9.92
N ASN A 121 -61.74 -12.91 11.17
CA ASN A 121 -62.98 -13.18 11.87
C ASN A 121 -62.90 -13.03 13.41
N LEU A 122 -62.01 -12.18 13.92
CA LEU A 122 -61.79 -12.01 15.36
C LEU A 122 -61.97 -10.56 15.84
N CYS A 123 -62.65 -9.72 15.07
CA CYS A 123 -63.03 -8.37 15.47
C CYS A 123 -64.52 -8.14 15.32
N ASP A 124 -65.12 -7.33 16.19
CA ASP A 124 -66.51 -6.89 16.10
C ASP A 124 -67.49 -8.05 15.81
N THR A 125 -67.41 -9.13 16.60
CA THR A 125 -68.24 -10.34 16.50
C THR A 125 -68.14 -11.08 15.17
N GLY A 126 -66.92 -11.41 14.75
CA GLY A 126 -66.65 -12.29 13.60
C GLY A 126 -66.20 -11.59 12.33
N SER A 127 -65.89 -10.29 12.39
CA SER A 127 -65.40 -9.48 11.28
C SER A 127 -63.87 -9.50 11.16
N ALA A 128 -63.38 -9.01 10.03
CA ALA A 128 -61.96 -8.83 9.77
C ALA A 128 -61.39 -7.67 10.60
N CYS A 129 -60.25 -7.91 11.24
CA CYS A 129 -59.50 -6.95 12.02
C CYS A 129 -58.65 -6.04 11.12
N THR A 130 -59.26 -5.21 10.26
CA THR A 130 -58.51 -4.27 9.42
C THR A 130 -59.23 -2.93 9.25
N SER A 131 -58.46 -1.87 9.02
CA SER A 131 -58.95 -0.52 8.76
C SER A 131 -58.21 0.11 7.59
N ALA A 132 -58.90 0.95 6.82
CA ALA A 132 -58.26 1.83 5.81
C ALA A 132 -57.72 3.14 6.41
N VAL A 133 -58.02 3.41 7.69
CA VAL A 133 -57.57 4.58 8.44
C VAL A 133 -56.44 4.17 9.37
N ALA A 134 -55.39 5.00 9.44
CA ALA A 134 -54.24 4.81 10.30
C ALA A 134 -54.55 5.10 11.77
N GLY A 135 -53.87 4.40 12.69
CA GLY A 135 -53.92 4.62 14.14
C GLY A 135 -54.50 3.45 14.94
N THR A 136 -54.57 3.66 16.26
CA THR A 136 -55.01 2.62 17.22
C THR A 136 -56.39 2.06 16.87
N PRO A 137 -56.58 0.72 16.89
CA PRO A 137 -57.83 0.11 16.48
C PRO A 137 -59.00 0.56 17.35
N THR A 138 -60.11 0.91 16.72
CA THR A 138 -61.40 1.15 17.39
C THR A 138 -62.29 -0.09 17.43
N ALA A 139 -61.93 -1.13 16.68
CA ALA A 139 -62.62 -2.42 16.67
C ALA A 139 -62.48 -3.14 18.01
N SER A 140 -63.52 -3.87 18.42
CA SER A 140 -63.47 -4.75 19.58
C SER A 140 -62.83 -6.08 19.20
N ALA A 141 -61.76 -6.50 19.89
CA ALA A 141 -61.24 -7.85 19.71
C ALA A 141 -62.23 -8.88 20.28
N ASP A 142 -62.49 -9.96 19.56
CA ASP A 142 -63.37 -11.05 20.03
C ASP A 142 -62.64 -12.02 20.97
N ALA A 143 -61.30 -12.05 20.89
CA ALA A 143 -60.44 -12.87 21.74
C ALA A 143 -59.06 -12.23 21.93
N ALA A 144 -58.37 -12.65 22.99
CA ALA A 144 -56.93 -12.40 23.10
C ALA A 144 -56.21 -13.05 21.91
N GLY A 145 -55.21 -12.36 21.36
CA GLY A 145 -54.46 -12.83 20.19
C GLY A 145 -55.07 -12.44 18.84
N ALA A 146 -56.19 -11.72 18.79
CA ALA A 146 -56.67 -11.10 17.55
C ALA A 146 -55.61 -10.12 17.02
N VAL A 147 -55.37 -10.14 15.70
CA VAL A 147 -54.36 -9.32 15.02
C VAL A 147 -55.06 -8.30 14.14
N PHE A 148 -54.87 -7.01 14.42
CA PHE A 148 -55.45 -5.91 13.66
C PHE A 148 -54.41 -5.19 12.80
N ARG A 149 -54.78 -4.84 11.56
CA ARG A 149 -53.94 -4.06 10.63
C ARG A 149 -54.61 -2.74 10.24
N ASP A 150 -53.93 -1.62 10.47
CA ASP A 150 -54.44 -0.28 10.13
C ASP A 150 -54.18 0.13 8.66
N GLY A 151 -54.58 1.36 8.32
CA GLY A 151 -54.44 1.91 6.96
C GLY A 151 -52.99 2.21 6.52
N ASN A 152 -52.06 2.27 7.46
CA ASN A 152 -50.62 2.45 7.20
C ASN A 152 -49.84 1.13 7.23
N GLY A 153 -50.50 0.00 7.51
CA GLY A 153 -49.85 -1.31 7.63
C GLY A 153 -49.37 -1.67 9.04
N ALA A 154 -49.56 -0.79 10.04
CA ALA A 154 -49.18 -1.06 11.42
C ALA A 154 -50.07 -2.14 12.04
N CYS A 155 -49.46 -3.01 12.85
CA CYS A 155 -50.16 -4.13 13.46
C CYS A 155 -50.31 -4.05 14.96
N TYR A 156 -51.45 -4.55 15.43
CA TYR A 156 -51.83 -4.55 16.84
C TYR A 156 -52.30 -5.94 17.24
N ILE A 157 -51.91 -6.40 18.42
CA ILE A 157 -52.41 -7.66 19.01
C ILE A 157 -53.26 -7.34 20.22
N ALA A 158 -54.44 -7.96 20.30
CA ALA A 158 -55.32 -7.84 21.44
C ALA A 158 -54.78 -8.64 22.64
N SER A 159 -54.49 -7.97 23.75
CA SER A 159 -54.09 -8.62 25.01
C SER A 159 -55.27 -9.31 25.72
N ALA A 160 -56.50 -8.93 25.38
CA ALA A 160 -57.75 -9.55 25.80
C ALA A 160 -58.89 -9.14 24.85
N ALA A 161 -60.03 -9.82 24.90
CA ALA A 161 -61.23 -9.39 24.18
C ALA A 161 -61.67 -7.97 24.62
N GLY A 162 -62.23 -7.17 23.71
CA GLY A 162 -62.70 -5.80 23.95
C GLY A 162 -61.99 -4.72 23.13
N THR A 163 -62.43 -3.47 23.27
CA THR A 163 -62.02 -2.30 22.47
C THR A 163 -60.78 -1.55 22.99
N GLY A 164 -60.26 -1.89 24.18
CA GLY A 164 -59.19 -1.14 24.85
C GLY A 164 -57.85 -1.87 24.97
N ASN A 165 -57.72 -3.07 24.39
CA ASN A 165 -56.65 -4.02 24.71
C ASN A 165 -55.64 -4.20 23.57
N TRP A 166 -55.58 -3.27 22.62
CA TRP A 166 -54.71 -3.37 21.45
C TRP A 166 -53.29 -2.89 21.77
N VAL A 167 -52.32 -3.79 21.66
CA VAL A 167 -50.89 -3.50 21.80
C VAL A 167 -50.27 -3.46 20.42
N GLN A 168 -49.79 -2.29 20.01
CA GLN A 168 -49.05 -2.15 18.75
C GLN A 168 -47.83 -3.06 18.80
N GLN A 169 -47.70 -3.90 17.78
CA GLN A 169 -46.53 -4.71 17.55
C GLN A 169 -45.54 -3.90 16.72
N THR A 170 -44.33 -3.78 17.23
CA THR A 170 -43.20 -3.30 16.45
C THR A 170 -42.50 -4.54 15.95
N TYR A 171 -42.79 -4.94 14.72
CA TYR A 171 -42.01 -5.97 14.05
C TYR A 171 -40.78 -5.27 13.46
N LEU A 172 -39.59 -5.72 13.80
CA LEU A 172 -38.38 -5.39 13.05
C LEU A 172 -38.20 -6.52 12.04
N SER A 173 -38.26 -6.22 10.75
CA SER A 173 -37.98 -7.21 9.71
C SER A 173 -36.55 -6.98 9.29
N ASP A 174 -35.73 -7.97 9.62
CA ASP A 174 -34.35 -8.04 9.16
C ASP A 174 -34.37 -8.51 7.71
N GLU A 175 -34.18 -7.59 6.76
CA GLU A 175 -33.94 -7.94 5.35
C GLU A 175 -32.43 -8.16 5.06
N THR A 176 -31.61 -8.03 6.11
CA THR A 176 -30.20 -8.42 6.36
C THR A 176 -29.03 -7.66 5.68
N ASN A 177 -28.03 -7.35 6.52
CA ASN A 177 -26.57 -7.32 6.29
C ASN A 177 -25.92 -7.75 7.65
N THR A 178 -26.16 -9.00 8.06
CA THR A 178 -26.29 -9.39 9.48
C THR A 178 -25.04 -9.35 10.35
N CYS A 179 -25.23 -9.14 11.66
CA CYS A 179 -24.71 -10.01 12.72
C CYS A 179 -25.88 -10.29 13.68
N ASP A 180 -26.13 -11.54 14.09
CA ASP A 180 -27.22 -11.81 15.05
C ASP A 180 -27.08 -13.09 15.90
N THR A 181 -27.65 -13.05 17.12
CA THR A 181 -28.60 -14.09 17.63
C THR A 181 -29.83 -13.53 18.37
N ASP A 182 -29.89 -12.22 18.66
CA ASP A 182 -31.06 -11.50 19.22
C ASP A 182 -31.21 -10.13 18.54
N LEU A 183 -32.35 -9.91 17.87
CA LEU A 183 -32.77 -8.80 16.98
C LEU A 183 -32.64 -7.34 17.52
N GLU A 184 -31.92 -7.08 18.60
CA GLU A 184 -31.96 -5.80 19.34
C GLU A 184 -30.83 -4.80 19.04
N TYR A 185 -29.74 -5.20 18.36
CA TYR A 185 -28.61 -4.30 18.05
C TYR A 185 -28.66 -3.72 16.63
N ALA A 186 -28.33 -2.43 16.47
CA ALA A 186 -28.29 -1.69 15.20
C ALA A 186 -26.97 -1.84 14.44
N SER A 187 -25.98 -2.52 15.02
CA SER A 187 -24.68 -2.76 14.40
C SER A 187 -24.03 -4.03 14.93
N CYS A 188 -23.04 -4.52 14.20
CA CYS A 188 -22.21 -5.68 14.52
C CYS A 188 -21.20 -5.41 15.64
N ILE A 189 -21.69 -5.06 16.83
CA ILE A 189 -20.88 -4.88 18.04
C ILE A 189 -21.26 -5.95 19.05
N GLY A 190 -20.28 -6.66 19.58
CA GLY A 190 -20.48 -7.57 20.70
C GLY A 190 -19.36 -7.50 21.72
N ASP A 191 -19.42 -8.35 22.74
CA ASP A 191 -18.50 -8.34 23.87
C ASP A 191 -17.56 -9.55 23.91
N ASP A 192 -17.48 -10.31 22.81
CA ASP A 192 -16.56 -11.44 22.64
C ASP A 192 -16.25 -11.65 21.14
N THR A 193 -15.46 -12.66 20.80
CA THR A 193 -15.16 -13.07 19.42
C THR A 193 -16.40 -13.55 18.67
N PRO A 194 -16.45 -13.43 17.32
CA PRO A 194 -17.58 -13.91 16.53
C PRO A 194 -17.93 -15.39 16.77
N ALA A 195 -16.91 -16.23 16.96
CA ALA A 195 -17.08 -17.66 17.24
C ALA A 195 -17.80 -17.92 18.57
N VAL A 196 -17.43 -17.20 19.64
CA VAL A 196 -18.10 -17.31 20.95
C VAL A 196 -19.54 -16.77 20.88
N LYS A 197 -19.77 -15.78 20.02
CA LYS A 197 -21.10 -15.24 19.70
C LYS A 197 -21.95 -16.13 18.79
N GLY A 198 -21.42 -17.26 18.32
CA GLY A 198 -22.15 -18.16 17.42
C GLY A 198 -22.38 -17.59 16.02
N LEU A 199 -21.63 -16.56 15.62
CA LEU A 199 -21.75 -15.92 14.31
C LEU A 199 -20.99 -16.75 13.26
N ALA A 200 -21.72 -17.41 12.36
CA ALA A 200 -21.13 -18.17 11.26
C ALA A 200 -20.67 -17.24 10.12
N ALA A 201 -19.42 -17.37 9.67
CA ALA A 201 -18.87 -16.53 8.59
C ALA A 201 -19.71 -16.59 7.31
N ALA A 202 -20.18 -17.79 6.92
CA ALA A 202 -21.01 -18.00 5.73
C ALA A 202 -22.34 -17.23 5.71
N SER A 203 -22.89 -16.89 6.88
CA SER A 203 -24.09 -16.07 6.99
C SER A 203 -23.79 -14.57 7.06
N ASN A 204 -22.53 -14.20 7.22
CA ASN A 204 -22.08 -12.83 7.46
C ASN A 204 -20.99 -12.45 6.45
N GLU A 205 -21.06 -12.94 5.20
CA GLU A 205 -20.10 -12.55 4.16
C GLU A 205 -20.11 -11.03 3.94
N GLY A 206 -18.93 -10.41 3.90
CA GLY A 206 -18.77 -8.97 3.71
C GLY A 206 -18.98 -8.13 4.98
N VAL A 207 -19.24 -8.76 6.13
CA VAL A 207 -19.61 -8.08 7.37
C VAL A 207 -18.40 -7.77 8.24
N PHE A 208 -18.41 -6.59 8.87
CA PHE A 208 -17.41 -6.17 9.86
C PHE A 208 -17.97 -6.21 11.27
N TYR A 209 -17.23 -6.84 12.18
CA TYR A 209 -17.61 -7.01 13.58
C TYR A 209 -16.57 -6.43 14.54
N TYR A 210 -17.06 -5.79 15.61
CA TYR A 210 -16.25 -5.16 16.65
C TYR A 210 -16.44 -5.83 18.01
N ASN A 211 -15.34 -6.30 18.60
CA ASN A 211 -15.32 -6.81 19.98
C ASN A 211 -15.05 -5.67 20.97
N SER A 212 -16.10 -5.20 21.64
CA SER A 212 -16.08 -4.10 22.60
C SER A 212 -15.33 -4.37 23.91
N LYS A 213 -15.06 -5.64 24.26
CA LYS A 213 -14.29 -6.01 25.47
C LYS A 213 -12.82 -6.28 25.19
N SER A 214 -12.44 -6.49 23.93
CA SER A 214 -11.04 -6.61 23.53
C SER A 214 -10.31 -5.29 23.81
N THR A 215 -9.03 -5.33 24.20
CA THR A 215 -8.23 -4.10 24.44
C THR A 215 -7.71 -3.51 23.13
N ALA A 216 -7.25 -2.24 23.13
CA ALA A 216 -6.83 -1.59 21.88
C ALA A 216 -5.58 -2.19 21.26
N LEU A 217 -4.85 -2.97 22.05
CA LEU A 217 -3.62 -3.65 21.70
C LEU A 217 -3.84 -5.12 21.32
N ASP A 218 -5.09 -5.58 21.31
CA ASP A 218 -5.43 -6.98 21.07
C ASP A 218 -5.86 -7.17 19.60
N SER A 219 -5.12 -8.04 18.90
CA SER A 219 -5.36 -8.47 17.52
C SER A 219 -6.79 -8.97 17.26
N GLN A 220 -7.56 -9.31 18.29
CA GLN A 220 -8.91 -9.85 18.19
C GLN A 220 -10.02 -8.79 18.33
N ARG A 221 -9.71 -7.52 18.08
CA ARG A 221 -10.68 -6.43 18.20
C ARG A 221 -11.53 -6.23 16.95
N CYS A 222 -10.90 -6.17 15.78
CA CYS A 222 -11.59 -5.95 14.51
C CYS A 222 -11.67 -7.26 13.72
N TRP A 223 -12.85 -7.54 13.17
CA TRP A 223 -13.11 -8.76 12.40
C TRP A 223 -13.80 -8.44 11.09
N TYR A 224 -13.44 -9.19 10.04
CA TYR A 224 -14.09 -9.19 8.73
C TYR A 224 -14.41 -10.63 8.35
N SER A 225 -15.62 -10.86 7.83
CA SER A 225 -16.00 -12.17 7.31
C SER A 225 -15.94 -12.17 5.79
N ASP A 226 -15.17 -13.12 5.24
CA ASP A 226 -15.07 -13.39 3.80
C ASP A 226 -16.08 -14.45 3.33
N GLY A 227 -17.03 -14.83 4.19
CA GLY A 227 -18.00 -15.91 3.94
C GLY A 227 -17.45 -17.32 4.22
N ALA A 228 -16.15 -17.53 4.23
CA ALA A 228 -15.53 -18.80 4.63
C ALA A 228 -15.10 -18.77 6.11
N THR A 229 -14.48 -17.69 6.54
CA THR A 229 -13.86 -17.50 7.85
C THR A 229 -14.01 -16.07 8.36
N TRP A 230 -13.83 -15.91 9.67
CA TRP A 230 -13.69 -14.61 10.30
C TRP A 230 -12.20 -14.28 10.41
N ASN A 231 -11.78 -13.24 9.70
CA ASN A 231 -10.40 -12.75 9.66
C ASN A 231 -10.24 -11.56 10.60
N THR A 232 -9.20 -11.58 11.43
CA THR A 232 -8.81 -10.44 12.28
C THR A 232 -7.99 -9.43 11.47
N TYR A 233 -8.12 -8.14 11.80
CA TYR A 233 -7.24 -7.11 11.26
C TYR A 233 -6.91 -6.05 12.31
N SER A 234 -5.74 -5.42 12.16
CA SER A 234 -5.17 -4.51 13.16
C SER A 234 -5.82 -3.12 13.13
N SER A 235 -6.07 -2.56 11.94
CA SER A 235 -6.74 -1.29 11.71
C SER A 235 -7.19 -1.17 10.25
N THR A 236 -8.11 -0.26 9.94
CA THR A 236 -8.44 0.10 8.56
C THR A 236 -7.28 0.81 7.88
N THR A 237 -7.05 0.53 6.61
CA THR A 237 -6.00 1.18 5.80
C THR A 237 -6.40 2.57 5.32
N GLN A 238 -5.45 3.29 4.74
CA GLN A 238 -5.69 4.52 3.98
C GLN A 238 -5.25 4.29 2.54
N ILE A 239 -6.09 4.72 1.60
CA ILE A 239 -5.79 4.69 0.17
C ILE A 239 -5.88 6.13 -0.34
N ASP A 240 -4.75 6.65 -0.82
CA ASP A 240 -4.66 7.99 -1.40
C ASP A 240 -4.56 7.90 -2.91
N PHE A 241 -5.40 8.66 -3.61
CA PHE A 241 -5.31 8.76 -5.06
C PHE A 241 -5.59 10.18 -5.56
N THR A 242 -5.00 10.47 -6.71
CA THR A 242 -5.09 11.76 -7.41
C THR A 242 -5.45 11.50 -8.87
N TRP A 243 -6.27 12.39 -9.45
CA TRP A 243 -6.66 12.36 -10.86
C TRP A 243 -6.32 13.67 -11.57
N ASN A 244 -6.12 13.61 -12.88
CA ASN A 244 -6.00 14.79 -13.73
C ASN A 244 -7.35 15.49 -13.85
N ALA A 245 -7.34 16.82 -13.91
CA ALA A 245 -8.56 17.62 -14.04
C ALA A 245 -9.44 17.12 -15.21
N PHE A 246 -10.74 16.93 -14.98
CA PHE A 246 -11.67 16.46 -15.99
C PHE A 246 -11.92 17.51 -17.08
N THR A 247 -12.07 17.08 -18.33
CA THR A 247 -12.47 17.97 -19.43
C THR A 247 -13.97 17.88 -19.66
N VAL A 248 -14.68 18.99 -19.48
CA VAL A 248 -16.11 19.11 -19.78
C VAL A 248 -16.28 19.67 -21.18
N SER A 249 -17.03 18.96 -22.02
CA SER A 249 -17.51 19.46 -23.31
C SER A 249 -19.02 19.69 -23.24
N GLY A 250 -19.45 20.93 -23.46
CA GLY A 250 -20.86 21.34 -23.39
C GLY A 250 -21.09 22.57 -22.51
N THR A 251 -22.21 22.60 -21.79
CA THR A 251 -22.63 23.70 -20.91
C THR A 251 -22.74 23.22 -19.47
N GLY A 252 -22.06 23.90 -18.56
CA GLY A 252 -22.07 23.58 -17.13
C GLY A 252 -20.66 23.67 -16.57
N SER A 253 -20.56 23.57 -15.26
CA SER A 253 -19.29 23.59 -14.53
C SER A 253 -19.29 22.51 -13.47
N ILE A 254 -18.12 21.91 -13.23
CA ILE A 254 -17.95 20.95 -12.13
C ILE A 254 -18.18 21.69 -10.81
N SER A 255 -19.15 21.23 -10.03
CA SER A 255 -19.46 21.72 -8.68
C SER A 255 -18.82 20.86 -7.58
N GLY A 256 -18.39 19.65 -7.92
CA GLY A 256 -17.68 18.75 -7.02
C GLY A 256 -17.52 17.34 -7.61
N TYR A 257 -17.09 16.41 -6.78
CA TYR A 257 -16.93 15.00 -7.16
C TYR A 257 -17.57 14.07 -6.11
N ASN A 258 -18.13 12.98 -6.61
CA ASN A 258 -18.53 11.83 -5.82
C ASN A 258 -17.59 10.66 -6.13
N ILE A 259 -17.22 9.95 -5.09
CA ILE A 259 -16.27 8.84 -5.14
C ILE A 259 -17.06 7.56 -4.89
N PHE A 260 -16.88 6.59 -5.77
CA PHE A 260 -17.49 5.28 -5.66
C PHE A 260 -16.43 4.22 -5.51
N ARG A 261 -16.71 3.22 -4.69
CA ARG A 261 -15.84 2.07 -4.43
C ARG A 261 -16.69 0.82 -4.44
N ARG A 262 -16.18 -0.26 -5.04
CA ARG A 262 -16.75 -1.61 -4.97
C ARG A 262 -15.65 -2.63 -4.72
N LYS A 263 -16.00 -3.83 -4.26
CA LYS A 263 -15.09 -4.98 -4.26
C LYS A 263 -15.16 -5.73 -5.60
N ALA A 264 -14.25 -6.68 -5.78
CA ALA A 264 -14.30 -7.65 -6.88
C ALA A 264 -15.65 -8.38 -6.93
N GLY A 265 -16.19 -8.61 -8.12
CA GLY A 265 -17.48 -9.30 -8.31
C GLY A 265 -18.73 -8.49 -7.92
N GLU A 266 -18.59 -7.36 -7.23
CA GLU A 266 -19.69 -6.45 -6.90
C GLU A 266 -19.94 -5.44 -8.04
N SER A 267 -21.14 -4.84 -8.07
CA SER A 267 -21.44 -3.67 -8.90
C SER A 267 -21.29 -2.38 -8.10
N PHE A 268 -20.96 -1.26 -8.77
CA PHE A 268 -20.94 0.05 -8.12
C PHE A 268 -22.35 0.44 -7.63
N ASP A 269 -22.45 0.81 -6.36
CA ASP A 269 -23.62 1.49 -5.80
C ASP A 269 -23.53 3.00 -6.07
N TYR A 270 -24.07 3.43 -7.22
CA TYR A 270 -24.06 4.84 -7.60
C TYR A 270 -25.05 5.71 -6.80
N GLN A 271 -25.84 5.12 -5.90
CA GLN A 271 -26.74 5.86 -5.02
C GLN A 271 -26.03 6.29 -3.74
N ASN A 272 -25.02 5.56 -3.32
CA ASN A 272 -24.31 5.77 -2.05
C ASN A 272 -22.81 5.97 -2.27
N PRO A 273 -22.35 7.20 -2.58
CA PRO A 273 -20.92 7.48 -2.69
C PRO A 273 -20.23 7.30 -1.33
N ILE A 274 -18.96 6.87 -1.37
CA ILE A 274 -18.20 6.59 -0.15
C ILE A 274 -17.84 7.86 0.61
N ASN A 275 -17.67 8.99 -0.07
CA ASN A 275 -17.34 10.25 0.58
C ASN A 275 -18.50 10.75 1.45
N ILE A 276 -18.17 11.24 2.64
CA ILE A 276 -19.16 11.75 3.61
C ILE A 276 -19.83 13.02 3.08
N ASP A 277 -19.01 13.92 2.55
CA ASP A 277 -19.40 15.18 1.93
C ASP A 277 -18.85 15.23 0.50
N THR A 278 -19.55 15.90 -0.42
CA THR A 278 -19.10 16.06 -1.81
C THR A 278 -17.72 16.70 -1.86
N VAL A 279 -16.81 16.09 -2.62
CA VAL A 279 -15.45 16.59 -2.77
C VAL A 279 -15.47 17.91 -3.55
N ALA A 280 -14.69 18.90 -3.11
CA ALA A 280 -14.67 20.23 -3.70
C ALA A 280 -14.30 20.20 -5.21
N SER A 281 -14.88 21.10 -6.01
CA SER A 281 -14.63 21.17 -7.46
C SER A 281 -13.18 21.46 -7.86
N THR A 282 -12.42 22.11 -6.98
CA THR A 282 -10.98 22.39 -7.18
C THR A 282 -10.07 21.26 -6.73
N ALA A 283 -10.60 20.24 -6.05
CA ALA A 283 -9.79 19.11 -5.60
C ALA A 283 -9.51 18.15 -6.77
N THR A 284 -8.31 17.59 -6.75
CA THR A 284 -7.86 16.55 -7.67
C THR A 284 -7.39 15.30 -6.95
N SER A 285 -7.62 15.23 -5.64
CA SER A 285 -7.21 14.12 -4.79
C SER A 285 -8.29 13.74 -3.79
N TYR A 286 -8.23 12.50 -3.33
CA TYR A 286 -9.07 11.97 -2.27
C TYR A 286 -8.28 10.92 -1.47
N SER A 287 -8.45 10.97 -0.15
CA SER A 287 -7.93 9.98 0.78
C SER A 287 -9.10 9.13 1.27
N ASP A 288 -9.22 7.91 0.77
CA ASP A 288 -10.16 6.92 1.26
C ASP A 288 -9.66 6.37 2.60
N ASN A 289 -10.24 6.90 3.66
CA ASN A 289 -9.96 6.58 5.05
C ASN A 289 -11.21 6.86 5.88
N GLY A 290 -11.21 6.52 7.16
CA GLY A 290 -12.40 6.71 7.97
C GLY A 290 -12.69 8.14 8.44
N THR A 291 -11.88 9.12 8.01
CA THR A 291 -12.17 10.55 8.16
C THR A 291 -13.05 11.05 7.02
N ASN A 292 -12.74 10.64 5.79
CA ASN A 292 -13.39 11.15 4.58
C ASN A 292 -14.45 10.19 4.01
N SER A 293 -14.38 8.91 4.37
CA SER A 293 -15.24 7.84 3.87
C SER A 293 -16.21 7.34 4.92
N ARG A 294 -17.41 6.95 4.48
CA ARG A 294 -18.44 6.31 5.33
C ARG A 294 -17.98 4.94 5.84
N VAL A 295 -17.23 4.23 5.01
CA VAL A 295 -16.59 2.95 5.32
C VAL A 295 -15.15 3.02 4.84
N ALA A 296 -14.19 2.89 5.74
CA ALA A 296 -12.77 2.94 5.40
C ALA A 296 -12.36 1.65 4.66
N PRO A 297 -11.26 1.64 3.88
CA PRO A 297 -10.78 0.42 3.26
C PRO A 297 -10.15 -0.50 4.30
N SER A 298 -10.48 -1.79 4.25
CA SER A 298 -9.90 -2.81 5.11
C SER A 298 -8.71 -3.48 4.43
N PRO A 299 -7.69 -3.92 5.20
CA PRO A 299 -6.52 -4.61 4.65
C PRO A 299 -6.91 -5.93 3.98
N ASN A 300 -6.06 -6.39 3.06
CA ASN A 300 -6.24 -7.63 2.30
C ASN A 300 -7.47 -7.64 1.39
N ILE A 301 -7.85 -6.50 0.79
CA ILE A 301 -8.99 -6.40 -0.13
C ILE A 301 -8.60 -5.59 -1.38
N VAL A 302 -8.98 -6.09 -2.56
CA VAL A 302 -8.91 -5.36 -3.82
C VAL A 302 -10.20 -4.55 -4.02
N TYR A 303 -10.04 -3.25 -4.18
CA TYR A 303 -11.11 -2.31 -4.43
C TYR A 303 -11.03 -1.75 -5.85
N PHE A 304 -12.18 -1.43 -6.44
CA PHE A 304 -12.27 -0.67 -7.69
C PHE A 304 -12.88 0.70 -7.40
N TYR A 305 -12.24 1.75 -7.87
CA TYR A 305 -12.68 3.13 -7.67
C TYR A 305 -13.13 3.78 -8.97
N GLU A 306 -14.17 4.61 -8.88
CA GLU A 306 -14.61 5.52 -9.94
C GLU A 306 -14.84 6.92 -9.34
N VAL A 307 -14.27 7.95 -9.98
CA VAL A 307 -14.52 9.35 -9.63
C VAL A 307 -15.54 9.91 -10.62
N ARG A 308 -16.69 10.36 -10.11
CA ARG A 308 -17.76 10.95 -10.93
C ARG A 308 -17.92 12.43 -10.61
N PRO A 309 -17.68 13.33 -11.58
CA PRO A 309 -17.94 14.75 -11.40
C PRO A 309 -19.43 15.04 -11.34
N VAL A 310 -19.78 15.97 -10.46
CA VAL A 310 -21.11 16.58 -10.35
C VAL A 310 -21.07 17.89 -11.11
N LEU A 311 -21.91 18.03 -12.13
CA LEU A 311 -22.06 19.26 -12.90
C LEU A 311 -23.21 20.09 -12.35
N THR A 312 -23.03 21.42 -12.27
CA THR A 312 -24.14 22.37 -12.21
C THR A 312 -24.47 22.82 -13.64
N LEU A 313 -25.71 22.60 -14.05
CA LEU A 313 -26.23 23.01 -15.35
C LEU A 313 -26.73 24.48 -15.32
N PRO A 314 -26.94 25.13 -16.49
CA PRO A 314 -27.37 26.54 -16.54
C PRO A 314 -28.70 26.85 -15.86
N ASP A 315 -29.55 25.83 -15.63
CA ASP A 315 -30.82 25.94 -14.89
C ASP A 315 -30.66 25.69 -13.38
N SER A 316 -29.43 25.64 -12.88
CA SER A 316 -29.05 25.30 -11.50
C SER A 316 -29.33 23.85 -11.08
N SER A 317 -29.77 22.97 -11.98
CA SER A 317 -29.87 21.55 -11.68
C SER A 317 -28.49 20.90 -11.63
N THR A 318 -28.36 19.82 -10.86
CA THR A 318 -27.13 19.04 -10.80
C THR A 318 -27.25 17.74 -11.57
N LEU A 319 -26.16 17.35 -12.22
CA LEU A 319 -26.06 16.09 -12.95
C LEU A 319 -24.74 15.40 -12.62
N GLU A 320 -24.81 14.20 -12.05
CA GLU A 320 -23.66 13.32 -11.93
C GLU A 320 -23.46 12.55 -13.24
N VAL A 321 -22.24 12.58 -13.77
CA VAL A 321 -21.94 12.03 -15.10
C VAL A 321 -20.83 10.99 -14.96
N SER A 322 -20.99 9.81 -15.59
CA SER A 322 -19.87 8.86 -15.73
C SER A 322 -19.05 9.22 -16.96
N THR A 323 -17.77 8.90 -16.93
CA THR A 323 -16.89 9.12 -18.08
C THR A 323 -16.79 7.86 -18.93
N ASN A 324 -16.55 8.08 -20.22
CA ASN A 324 -16.55 7.07 -21.27
C ASN A 324 -15.13 6.57 -21.62
N ALA A 325 -14.17 6.70 -20.70
CA ALA A 325 -12.77 6.33 -20.91
C ALA A 325 -12.46 4.91 -20.39
N ALA A 326 -11.52 4.21 -21.04
CA ALA A 326 -11.03 2.90 -20.60
C ALA A 326 -10.36 2.94 -19.21
N ILE A 327 -9.89 4.13 -18.80
CA ILE A 327 -9.21 4.41 -17.52
C ILE A 327 -10.14 4.92 -16.42
N LYS A 328 -11.46 4.90 -16.63
CA LYS A 328 -12.44 5.46 -15.67
C LYS A 328 -12.44 4.76 -14.31
N ASN A 329 -12.09 3.46 -14.32
CA ASN A 329 -12.01 2.63 -13.14
C ASN A 329 -10.55 2.33 -12.85
N VAL A 330 -10.16 2.39 -11.58
CA VAL A 330 -8.84 1.95 -11.14
C VAL A 330 -8.99 0.87 -10.08
N ARG A 331 -8.21 -0.20 -10.20
CA ARG A 331 -8.09 -1.20 -9.14
C ARG A 331 -7.03 -0.76 -8.16
N ILE A 332 -7.28 -0.92 -6.87
CA ILE A 332 -6.30 -0.62 -5.83
C ILE A 332 -6.42 -1.71 -4.77
N MET A 333 -5.32 -2.41 -4.53
CA MET A 333 -5.24 -3.36 -3.42
C MET A 333 -4.96 -2.60 -2.14
N SER A 334 -5.79 -2.81 -1.12
CA SER A 334 -5.42 -2.51 0.26
C SER A 334 -4.47 -3.62 0.74
N PRO A 335 -3.17 -3.34 0.88
CA PRO A 335 -2.18 -4.38 1.09
C PRO A 335 -2.25 -4.95 2.51
N PRO A 336 -1.64 -6.13 2.75
CA PRO A 336 -1.43 -6.66 4.10
C PRO A 336 -0.63 -5.70 5.00
N ASP A 337 -0.70 -5.93 6.31
CA ASP A 337 0.12 -5.20 7.29
C ASP A 337 1.61 -5.25 6.91
N ASN A 338 2.32 -4.13 7.10
CA ASN A 338 3.72 -3.92 6.72
C ASN A 338 4.07 -4.12 5.23
N MET A 339 3.09 -4.09 4.33
CA MET A 339 3.31 -4.07 2.89
C MET A 339 2.79 -2.78 2.25
N ILE A 340 3.26 -2.47 1.06
CA ILE A 340 2.72 -1.41 0.21
C ILE A 340 2.28 -1.99 -1.12
N PHE A 341 1.36 -1.29 -1.77
CA PHE A 341 0.91 -1.61 -3.12
C PHE A 341 1.38 -0.52 -4.09
N ALA A 342 2.29 -0.88 -4.99
CA ALA A 342 2.72 -0.04 -6.09
C ALA A 342 1.98 -0.45 -7.37
N HIS A 343 1.05 0.40 -7.81
CA HIS A 343 0.21 0.13 -8.98
C HIS A 343 1.01 0.30 -10.27
N ARG A 344 0.94 -0.68 -11.19
CA ARG A 344 1.67 -0.73 -12.48
C ARG A 344 1.54 0.56 -13.28
N TRP A 345 0.34 1.13 -13.35
CA TRP A 345 0.09 2.40 -14.06
C TRP A 345 0.95 3.55 -13.53
N MET A 346 1.03 3.70 -12.21
CA MET A 346 1.76 4.80 -11.59
C MET A 346 3.25 4.58 -11.69
N VAL A 347 3.71 3.33 -11.54
CA VAL A 347 5.09 2.95 -11.80
C VAL A 347 5.53 3.31 -13.22
N ASN A 348 4.81 2.83 -14.24
CA ASN A 348 5.16 3.06 -15.63
C ASN A 348 5.13 4.56 -15.93
N LYS A 349 4.09 5.25 -15.48
CA LYS A 349 3.96 6.70 -15.66
C LYS A 349 5.14 7.46 -15.05
N THR A 350 5.53 7.16 -13.82
CA THR A 350 6.65 7.84 -13.14
C THR A 350 7.96 7.70 -13.93
N ILE A 351 8.31 6.50 -14.38
CA ILE A 351 9.56 6.29 -15.13
C ILE A 351 9.50 6.91 -16.54
N CYS A 352 8.36 6.80 -17.21
CA CYS A 352 8.17 7.45 -18.51
C CYS A 352 8.28 8.98 -18.42
N ASP A 353 7.71 9.59 -17.38
CA ASP A 353 7.82 11.03 -17.11
C ASP A 353 9.29 11.42 -16.85
N LEU A 354 10.07 10.60 -16.12
CA LEU A 354 11.50 10.80 -15.91
C LEU A 354 12.34 10.68 -17.20
N MET A 355 11.92 9.81 -18.14
CA MET A 355 12.51 9.71 -19.49
C MET A 355 12.09 10.85 -20.43
N GLY A 356 11.21 11.76 -20.00
CA GLY A 356 10.61 12.76 -20.89
C GLY A 356 9.74 12.15 -22.00
N SER A 357 9.24 10.92 -21.79
CA SER A 357 8.48 10.15 -22.77
C SER A 357 6.99 10.19 -22.49
N SER A 358 6.18 10.34 -23.55
CA SER A 358 4.72 10.30 -23.46
C SER A 358 4.21 8.90 -23.13
N THR A 359 3.23 8.82 -22.24
CA THR A 359 2.59 7.56 -21.81
C THR A 359 1.34 7.22 -22.63
N TYR A 360 1.07 5.92 -22.76
CA TYR A 360 -0.13 5.39 -23.41
C TYR A 360 -1.13 4.87 -22.37
N GLN A 361 -2.07 5.74 -21.97
CA GLN A 361 -2.97 5.51 -20.83
C GLN A 361 -3.83 4.25 -20.97
N ASP A 362 -4.31 3.95 -22.19
CA ASP A 362 -5.12 2.77 -22.48
C ASP A 362 -4.33 1.44 -22.39
N TYR A 363 -3.00 1.52 -22.30
CA TYR A 363 -2.09 0.37 -22.23
C TYR A 363 -1.24 0.42 -20.97
N ASN A 364 -1.87 0.63 -19.81
CA ASN A 364 -1.18 0.67 -18.51
C ASN A 364 -0.11 1.75 -18.37
N TYR A 365 -0.26 2.89 -19.06
CA TYR A 365 0.68 4.01 -19.03
C TYR A 365 2.11 3.66 -19.44
N ILE A 366 2.30 2.60 -20.24
CA ILE A 366 3.60 2.28 -20.85
C ILE A 366 4.07 3.41 -21.77
N CYS A 367 5.36 3.44 -22.07
CA CYS A 367 5.95 4.30 -23.11
C CYS A 367 6.94 3.50 -23.96
N ALA A 368 7.25 4.02 -25.15
CA ALA A 368 8.29 3.44 -25.99
C ALA A 368 9.63 3.49 -25.24
N TYR A 369 10.41 2.41 -25.30
CA TYR A 369 11.72 2.32 -24.67
C TYR A 369 12.52 1.20 -25.33
N ILE A 370 13.79 1.47 -25.58
CA ILE A 370 14.77 0.49 -26.06
C ILE A 370 15.96 0.59 -25.13
N GLY A 371 16.29 -0.51 -24.47
CA GLY A 371 17.40 -0.58 -23.53
C GLY A 371 17.27 -1.78 -22.58
N PRO A 372 18.12 -1.84 -21.55
CA PRO A 372 18.04 -2.88 -20.54
C PRO A 372 16.66 -2.97 -19.88
N GLU A 373 16.14 -4.19 -19.66
CA GLU A 373 14.83 -4.42 -19.02
C GLU A 373 13.62 -3.91 -19.83
N ASP A 374 13.75 -3.80 -21.16
CA ASP A 374 12.64 -3.52 -22.06
C ASP A 374 11.67 -4.71 -22.19
N THR A 375 10.50 -4.46 -22.77
CA THR A 375 9.46 -5.48 -22.99
C THR A 375 8.98 -5.48 -24.45
N ASP A 376 8.90 -6.68 -25.04
CA ASP A 376 8.51 -6.92 -26.42
C ASP A 376 7.03 -6.63 -26.56
N SER A 377 6.69 -5.65 -27.41
CA SER A 377 5.31 -5.32 -27.68
C SER A 377 4.72 -6.11 -28.86
N THR A 378 5.55 -6.86 -29.61
CA THR A 378 5.11 -7.63 -30.79
C THR A 378 4.41 -8.93 -30.42
N ALA A 379 4.51 -9.35 -29.16
CA ALA A 379 3.89 -10.57 -28.62
C ALA A 379 3.02 -10.28 -27.39
N GLY A 380 2.19 -11.25 -27.01
CA GLY A 380 1.38 -11.22 -25.80
C GLY A 380 0.32 -10.09 -25.77
N ASP A 381 0.12 -9.54 -24.57
CA ASP A 381 -0.91 -8.54 -24.24
C ASP A 381 -0.73 -7.19 -24.97
N TYR A 382 0.44 -6.98 -25.61
CA TYR A 382 0.80 -5.74 -26.29
C TYR A 382 0.70 -5.80 -27.82
N SER A 383 0.35 -6.95 -28.39
CA SER A 383 0.26 -7.11 -29.86
C SER A 383 -0.71 -6.11 -30.52
N THR A 384 -1.80 -5.74 -29.85
CA THR A 384 -2.74 -4.71 -30.33
C THR A 384 -2.16 -3.30 -30.23
N PHE A 385 -1.39 -3.02 -29.18
CA PHE A 385 -0.64 -1.77 -29.04
C PHE A 385 0.34 -1.61 -30.21
N ASN A 386 1.20 -2.60 -30.44
CA ASN A 386 2.17 -2.59 -31.54
C ASN A 386 1.50 -2.38 -32.90
N ALA A 387 0.41 -3.11 -33.18
CA ALA A 387 -0.32 -2.96 -34.44
C ALA A 387 -0.91 -1.56 -34.64
N SER A 388 -1.21 -0.84 -33.55
CA SER A 388 -1.80 0.50 -33.57
C SER A 388 -0.77 1.64 -33.61
N THR A 389 0.41 1.46 -33.01
CA THR A 389 1.43 2.52 -32.84
C THR A 389 2.69 2.29 -33.67
N GLY A 390 2.99 1.04 -34.05
CA GLY A 390 4.23 0.64 -34.70
C GLY A 390 5.45 0.57 -33.77
N ILE A 391 5.26 0.70 -32.46
CA ILE A 391 6.34 0.62 -31.45
C ILE A 391 6.58 -0.84 -31.11
N SER A 392 7.82 -1.35 -31.28
CA SER A 392 8.25 -2.75 -31.05
C SER A 392 8.61 -3.09 -29.60
N THR A 393 9.02 -2.10 -28.83
CA THR A 393 9.48 -2.30 -27.45
C THR A 393 9.01 -1.17 -26.53
N VAL A 394 8.77 -1.51 -25.27
CA VAL A 394 8.21 -0.57 -24.29
C VAL A 394 8.88 -0.71 -22.94
N TYR A 395 8.79 0.34 -22.13
CA TYR A 395 9.06 0.25 -20.71
C TYR A 395 7.77 -0.16 -20.01
N ASP A 396 7.87 -1.25 -19.27
CA ASP A 396 6.78 -1.75 -18.45
C ASP A 396 7.32 -2.56 -17.28
N ILE A 397 6.84 -2.29 -16.07
CA ILE A 397 7.19 -3.06 -14.87
C ILE A 397 6.56 -4.47 -14.86
N GLY A 398 5.55 -4.72 -15.70
CA GLY A 398 4.99 -6.04 -15.97
C GLY A 398 3.82 -6.45 -15.07
N ALA A 399 3.75 -5.98 -13.83
CA ALA A 399 2.72 -6.35 -12.86
C ALA A 399 2.49 -5.24 -11.83
N ASP A 400 1.41 -5.33 -11.05
CA ASP A 400 1.34 -4.57 -9.81
C ASP A 400 2.31 -5.19 -8.80
N LEU A 401 2.87 -4.38 -7.89
CA LEU A 401 3.85 -4.86 -6.92
C LEU A 401 3.29 -4.76 -5.50
N LEU A 402 3.41 -5.85 -4.74
CA LEU A 402 3.31 -5.83 -3.29
C LEU A 402 4.73 -5.83 -2.72
N VAL A 403 5.17 -4.71 -2.17
CA VAL A 403 6.54 -4.55 -1.68
C VAL A 403 6.52 -4.51 -0.16
N ASN A 404 7.47 -5.15 0.50
CA ASN A 404 7.64 -4.97 1.94
C ASN A 404 7.86 -3.48 2.24
N ARG A 405 7.12 -2.95 3.20
CA ARG A 405 7.14 -1.53 3.52
C ARG A 405 8.51 -1.08 4.05
N PHE A 406 9.20 -1.96 4.76
CA PHE A 406 10.55 -1.74 5.30
C PHE A 406 11.48 -2.88 4.85
N GLU A 407 12.78 -2.71 5.04
CA GLU A 407 13.76 -3.77 4.87
C GLU A 407 13.51 -4.90 5.88
N GLN A 408 14.06 -6.08 5.63
CA GLN A 408 13.94 -7.20 6.56
C GLN A 408 14.67 -6.91 7.85
N GLY A 409 14.03 -7.21 8.97
CA GLY A 409 14.63 -7.12 10.30
C GLY A 409 14.96 -8.48 10.91
N CYS A 410 15.84 -8.49 11.92
CA CYS A 410 16.14 -9.66 12.74
C CYS A 410 15.11 -9.80 13.88
N PRO A 411 14.22 -10.80 13.85
CA PRO A 411 13.14 -10.96 14.84
C PRO A 411 13.66 -11.69 16.09
N TYR A 412 14.53 -11.01 16.84
CA TYR A 412 15.08 -11.53 18.08
C TYR A 412 13.99 -11.91 19.10
N SER A 413 14.21 -13.02 19.81
CA SER A 413 13.31 -13.51 20.86
C SER A 413 13.14 -12.46 21.96
N SER A 414 11.90 -12.19 22.36
CA SER A 414 11.59 -11.19 23.39
C SER A 414 11.96 -11.62 24.81
N SER A 415 12.27 -12.90 25.02
CA SER A 415 12.65 -13.48 26.31
C SER A 415 13.57 -14.69 26.10
N GLY A 416 14.24 -15.17 27.15
CA GLY A 416 15.03 -16.41 27.13
C GLY A 416 16.55 -16.24 27.19
N CYS A 417 17.04 -15.00 27.11
CA CYS A 417 18.47 -14.69 27.19
C CYS A 417 18.85 -13.99 28.50
N SER A 418 20.15 -13.87 28.81
CA SER A 418 20.63 -13.38 30.10
C SER A 418 20.85 -11.86 30.14
N THR A 419 20.10 -11.12 29.32
CA THR A 419 20.10 -9.65 29.27
C THR A 419 19.25 -9.07 30.39
N THR A 420 19.35 -7.76 30.63
CA THR A 420 18.65 -7.06 31.73
C THR A 420 17.12 -7.25 31.71
N ASP A 421 16.51 -7.38 30.52
CA ASP A 421 15.08 -7.63 30.33
C ASP A 421 14.73 -9.07 29.91
N GLY A 422 15.74 -9.92 29.79
CA GLY A 422 15.60 -11.28 29.30
C GLY A 422 15.48 -11.42 27.78
N SER A 423 15.44 -10.34 27.01
CA SER A 423 15.34 -10.39 25.55
C SER A 423 16.65 -10.81 24.89
N CYS A 424 16.58 -11.51 23.75
CA CYS A 424 17.74 -12.03 23.05
C CYS A 424 18.38 -10.99 22.13
N ILE A 425 18.74 -9.83 22.69
CA ILE A 425 19.45 -8.79 21.95
C ILE A 425 20.50 -8.15 22.86
N GLY A 426 21.75 -8.09 22.41
CA GLY A 426 22.87 -7.61 23.23
C GLY A 426 24.01 -7.07 22.39
N ASN A 427 25.10 -6.68 23.03
CA ASN A 427 26.30 -6.11 22.38
C ASN A 427 27.47 -7.11 22.27
N VAL A 428 27.19 -8.39 22.52
CA VAL A 428 28.14 -9.49 22.43
C VAL A 428 27.42 -10.70 21.83
N ALA A 429 28.18 -11.55 21.15
CA ALA A 429 27.68 -12.83 20.67
C ALA A 429 27.08 -13.67 21.82
N PRO A 430 25.98 -14.40 21.57
CA PRO A 430 25.29 -15.15 22.60
C PRO A 430 26.15 -16.33 23.07
N SER A 431 26.15 -16.57 24.38
CA SER A 431 26.78 -17.75 24.96
C SER A 431 25.96 -19.02 24.69
N ALA A 432 26.61 -20.19 24.70
CA ALA A 432 25.92 -21.46 24.50
C ALA A 432 24.85 -21.77 25.59
N ALA A 433 24.94 -21.12 26.75
CA ALA A 433 24.00 -21.28 27.86
C ALA A 433 22.72 -20.44 27.70
N GLU A 434 22.73 -19.41 26.87
CA GLU A 434 21.59 -18.50 26.66
C GLU A 434 20.61 -19.04 25.62
N GLY A 435 19.31 -18.79 25.83
CA GLY A 435 18.26 -19.20 24.91
C GLY A 435 18.01 -20.71 24.86
N SER A 436 16.85 -21.06 24.31
CA SER A 436 16.43 -22.41 23.93
C SER A 436 16.64 -22.62 22.43
N ASN A 437 16.61 -23.87 21.97
CA ASN A 437 16.62 -24.12 20.54
C ASN A 437 15.38 -23.48 19.89
N GLY A 438 15.58 -22.78 18.77
CA GLY A 438 14.58 -21.96 18.10
C GLY A 438 14.60 -20.48 18.51
N ASP A 439 15.32 -20.11 19.58
CA ASP A 439 15.49 -18.69 19.91
C ASP A 439 16.38 -17.98 18.90
N ILE A 440 16.09 -16.71 18.70
CA ILE A 440 16.83 -15.82 17.80
C ILE A 440 17.49 -14.73 18.62
N TYR A 441 18.78 -14.53 18.39
CA TYR A 441 19.58 -13.53 19.06
C TYR A 441 20.15 -12.52 18.07
N TYR A 442 20.07 -11.24 18.42
CA TYR A 442 20.73 -10.17 17.66
C TYR A 442 21.95 -9.64 18.43
N ASP A 443 23.14 -9.89 17.88
CA ASP A 443 24.37 -9.26 18.36
C ASP A 443 24.55 -7.91 17.68
N ARG A 444 24.33 -6.85 18.45
CA ARG A 444 24.46 -5.46 18.01
C ARG A 444 25.89 -5.10 17.63
N SER A 445 26.92 -5.74 18.22
CA SER A 445 28.33 -5.37 17.96
C SER A 445 28.81 -5.79 16.58
N SER A 446 28.29 -6.91 16.10
CA SER A 446 28.63 -7.50 14.80
C SER A 446 27.49 -7.39 13.79
N ALA A 447 26.37 -6.76 14.18
CA ALA A 447 25.11 -6.74 13.44
C ALA A 447 24.68 -8.14 12.94
N THR A 448 24.92 -9.17 13.75
CA THR A 448 24.69 -10.57 13.36
C THR A 448 23.41 -11.10 14.02
N CYS A 449 22.48 -11.55 13.17
CA CYS A 449 21.29 -12.28 13.58
C CYS A 449 21.61 -13.79 13.63
N SER A 450 21.40 -14.45 14.78
CA SER A 450 21.69 -15.86 14.97
C SER A 450 20.49 -16.63 15.49
N VAL A 451 20.35 -17.89 15.08
CA VAL A 451 19.35 -18.84 15.59
C VAL A 451 20.05 -19.94 16.39
N LYS A 452 19.44 -20.40 17.48
CA LYS A 452 19.95 -21.52 18.26
C LYS A 452 19.39 -22.84 17.76
N THR A 453 20.25 -23.74 17.28
CA THR A 453 19.88 -25.09 16.84
C THR A 453 20.77 -26.12 17.50
N ALA A 454 20.16 -27.14 18.11
CA ALA A 454 20.87 -28.22 18.81
C ALA A 454 21.92 -27.72 19.83
N GLY A 455 21.62 -26.61 20.53
CA GLY A 455 22.49 -26.00 21.53
C GLY A 455 23.56 -25.05 20.97
N VAL A 456 23.62 -24.87 19.65
CA VAL A 456 24.63 -24.06 18.96
C VAL A 456 23.96 -22.86 18.30
N TRP A 457 24.53 -21.68 18.50
CA TRP A 457 24.13 -20.47 17.79
C TRP A 457 24.80 -20.42 16.42
N THR A 458 24.01 -20.24 15.37
CA THR A 458 24.47 -20.09 13.98
C THR A 458 23.86 -18.85 13.36
N ALA A 459 24.65 -18.10 12.59
CA ALA A 459 24.15 -16.95 11.84
C ALA A 459 23.02 -17.39 10.89
N ILE A 460 21.94 -16.61 10.87
CA ILE A 460 20.79 -16.88 10.02
C ILE A 460 21.18 -16.67 8.57
N SER A 461 20.82 -17.63 7.73
CA SER A 461 21.11 -17.59 6.30
C SER A 461 19.87 -17.84 5.45
N ASN A 462 19.00 -18.81 5.76
CA ASN A 462 18.13 -19.35 4.70
C ASN A 462 16.62 -19.50 5.02
N GLU A 463 16.14 -19.83 6.23
CA GLU A 463 14.69 -20.15 6.41
C GLU A 463 14.08 -19.82 7.80
N ASP A 464 14.83 -19.29 8.77
CA ASP A 464 14.41 -19.30 10.18
C ASP A 464 13.52 -18.12 10.63
N LEU A 465 13.07 -17.24 9.73
CA LEU A 465 12.43 -15.97 10.12
C LEU A 465 11.05 -15.76 9.47
N ALA A 466 10.00 -16.24 10.15
CA ALA A 466 8.61 -16.00 9.75
C ALA A 466 8.08 -14.59 10.08
N ILE A 467 8.84 -13.75 10.82
CA ILE A 467 8.40 -12.44 11.34
C ILE A 467 9.45 -11.35 11.09
N SER A 468 10.18 -11.42 9.97
CA SER A 468 11.18 -10.38 9.61
C SER A 468 10.56 -9.12 8.98
N GLN A 469 9.29 -9.19 8.58
CA GLN A 469 8.55 -8.13 7.88
C GLN A 469 7.69 -7.28 8.83
N VAL A 470 8.30 -6.79 9.92
CA VAL A 470 7.62 -5.95 10.92
C VAL A 470 8.51 -4.79 11.30
N ALA A 471 7.91 -3.65 11.62
CA ALA A 471 8.64 -2.48 12.05
C ALA A 471 9.29 -2.71 13.43
N HIS A 472 10.26 -1.86 13.74
CA HIS A 472 10.97 -1.84 15.02
C HIS A 472 11.83 -3.08 15.26
N LEU A 473 12.32 -3.68 14.18
CA LEU A 473 13.37 -4.68 14.22
C LEU A 473 14.71 -4.08 13.77
N PRO A 474 15.83 -4.46 14.41
CA PRO A 474 17.13 -4.15 13.88
C PRO A 474 17.27 -4.77 12.47
N PRO A 475 17.91 -4.10 11.50
CA PRO A 475 18.04 -4.62 10.15
C PRO A 475 18.69 -6.00 10.09
N LEU A 476 18.21 -6.85 9.19
CA LEU A 476 18.82 -8.13 8.86
C LEU A 476 19.92 -7.91 7.82
N VAL A 477 21.13 -7.78 8.33
CA VAL A 477 22.38 -7.56 7.57
C VAL A 477 23.31 -8.76 7.76
N ASN A 478 24.54 -8.69 7.25
CA ASN A 478 25.48 -9.82 7.15
C ASN A 478 24.90 -11.02 6.40
N ILE A 479 24.09 -10.74 5.39
CA ILE A 479 23.49 -11.74 4.51
C ILE A 479 24.13 -11.64 3.12
N SER A 480 24.42 -12.79 2.51
CA SER A 480 24.91 -12.81 1.12
C SER A 480 23.75 -12.63 0.14
N ALA A 481 24.01 -12.15 -1.07
CA ALA A 481 22.97 -12.01 -2.09
C ALA A 481 22.25 -13.34 -2.42
N ALA A 482 22.96 -14.48 -2.39
CA ALA A 482 22.37 -15.80 -2.60
C ALA A 482 21.41 -16.17 -1.47
N ASN A 483 21.82 -15.93 -0.22
CA ASN A 483 20.98 -16.15 0.95
C ASN A 483 19.79 -15.19 0.95
N ALA A 484 19.96 -13.93 0.52
CA ALA A 484 18.86 -12.98 0.40
C ALA A 484 17.81 -13.42 -0.63
N THR A 485 18.26 -13.97 -1.76
CA THR A 485 17.37 -14.56 -2.77
C THR A 485 16.58 -15.73 -2.18
N ASN A 486 17.28 -16.68 -1.55
CA ASN A 486 16.64 -17.84 -0.91
C ASN A 486 15.66 -17.41 0.18
N PHE A 487 16.05 -16.44 1.00
CA PHE A 487 15.24 -15.86 2.06
C PHE A 487 13.91 -15.36 1.54
N CYS A 488 13.92 -14.53 0.49
CA CYS A 488 12.68 -14.04 -0.11
C CYS A 488 11.84 -15.18 -0.65
N THR A 489 12.41 -16.12 -1.40
CA THR A 489 11.64 -17.25 -1.97
C THR A 489 11.05 -18.20 -0.93
N ALA A 490 11.63 -18.27 0.27
CA ALA A 490 11.16 -19.09 1.38
C ALA A 490 10.04 -18.43 2.20
N GLN A 491 9.78 -17.13 2.01
CA GLN A 491 8.73 -16.43 2.75
C GLN A 491 7.34 -17.00 2.43
N THR A 492 6.50 -17.09 3.46
CA THR A 492 5.11 -17.50 3.30
C THR A 492 4.31 -16.36 2.70
N LYS A 493 3.61 -16.62 1.59
CA LYS A 493 2.74 -15.64 0.93
C LYS A 493 1.68 -15.10 1.92
N PRO A 494 1.26 -13.84 1.81
CA PRO A 494 0.15 -13.31 2.59
C PRO A 494 -1.10 -14.19 2.45
N SER A 495 -1.81 -14.41 3.55
CA SER A 495 -3.07 -15.16 3.56
C SER A 495 -4.20 -14.35 2.89
N THR A 496 -5.08 -15.05 2.17
CA THR A 496 -6.38 -14.62 1.60
C THR A 496 -6.54 -13.12 1.37
N ILE A 497 -6.16 -12.64 0.18
CA ILE A 497 -6.51 -11.29 -0.30
C ILE A 497 -7.84 -11.39 -1.06
N ASP A 498 -8.89 -10.74 -0.54
CA ASP A 498 -10.20 -10.68 -1.19
C ASP A 498 -10.09 -9.95 -2.54
N GLY A 499 -10.67 -10.53 -3.59
CA GLY A 499 -10.53 -10.07 -4.98
C GLY A 499 -9.34 -10.64 -5.76
N ILE A 500 -8.63 -11.62 -5.21
CA ILE A 500 -7.63 -12.46 -5.92
C ILE A 500 -8.21 -13.87 -6.19
N ILE A 501 -7.87 -14.47 -7.35
CA ILE A 501 -8.37 -15.78 -7.81
C ILE A 501 -8.05 -16.91 -6.81
N SER A 502 -8.81 -18.02 -6.90
CA SER A 502 -8.61 -19.26 -6.12
C SER A 502 -8.68 -19.08 -4.61
N GLY A 503 -9.67 -18.30 -4.13
CA GLY A 503 -9.82 -18.05 -2.69
C GLY A 503 -8.68 -17.21 -2.14
N GLY A 504 -8.27 -16.16 -2.86
CA GLY A 504 -7.34 -15.14 -2.36
C GLY A 504 -5.86 -15.52 -2.36
N THR A 505 -5.44 -16.52 -3.16
CA THR A 505 -4.04 -16.98 -3.21
C THR A 505 -3.31 -16.39 -4.41
N LEU A 506 -2.23 -15.66 -4.15
CA LEU A 506 -1.36 -15.09 -5.18
C LEU A 506 -0.62 -16.20 -5.96
N THR A 507 -0.54 -16.08 -7.28
CA THR A 507 0.19 -17.05 -8.14
C THR A 507 1.68 -17.00 -7.84
N ASN A 508 2.25 -15.79 -7.78
CA ASN A 508 3.67 -15.59 -7.48
C ASN A 508 3.94 -15.56 -5.98
N GLY A 509 5.18 -15.88 -5.61
CA GLY A 509 5.69 -15.75 -4.24
C GLY A 509 6.55 -14.50 -4.06
N TYR A 510 7.14 -14.40 -2.89
CA TYR A 510 8.14 -13.37 -2.63
C TYR A 510 9.40 -13.63 -3.45
N GLU A 511 9.99 -12.55 -3.95
CA GLU A 511 11.27 -12.54 -4.66
C GLU A 511 12.13 -11.34 -4.23
N LEU A 512 13.43 -11.46 -4.48
CA LEU A 512 14.37 -10.36 -4.29
C LEU A 512 14.17 -9.34 -5.43
N PRO A 513 13.95 -8.05 -5.14
CA PRO A 513 13.73 -7.03 -6.16
C PRO A 513 14.88 -6.96 -7.17
N SER A 514 14.56 -6.77 -8.45
CA SER A 514 15.55 -6.38 -9.45
C SER A 514 15.95 -4.91 -9.26
N ARG A 515 17.02 -4.48 -9.94
CA ARG A 515 17.38 -3.05 -9.96
C ARG A 515 16.26 -2.17 -10.52
N LYS A 516 15.56 -2.64 -11.56
CA LYS A 516 14.39 -1.94 -12.13
C LYS A 516 13.28 -1.76 -11.10
N ASP A 517 12.99 -2.78 -10.29
CA ASP A 517 11.98 -2.67 -9.24
C ASP A 517 12.40 -1.66 -8.17
N GLN A 518 13.66 -1.72 -7.72
CA GLN A 518 14.14 -0.85 -6.66
C GLN A 518 14.21 0.62 -7.08
N VAL A 519 14.67 0.91 -8.30
CA VAL A 519 14.68 2.30 -8.82
C VAL A 519 13.27 2.85 -8.81
N VAL A 520 12.28 2.06 -9.22
CA VAL A 520 10.88 2.46 -9.25
C VAL A 520 10.32 2.71 -7.86
N TYR A 521 10.38 1.72 -6.96
CA TYR A 521 9.66 1.83 -5.69
C TYR A 521 10.30 2.83 -4.72
N SER A 522 11.54 3.26 -4.99
CA SER A 522 12.28 4.23 -4.19
C SER A 522 12.09 5.69 -4.65
N GLN A 523 11.39 5.94 -5.76
CA GLN A 523 11.19 7.30 -6.28
C GLN A 523 10.44 8.21 -5.30
N TRP A 524 10.90 9.46 -5.19
CA TRP A 524 10.27 10.50 -4.39
C TRP A 524 8.99 11.06 -5.03
N GLU A 525 8.09 11.54 -4.18
CA GLU A 525 6.98 12.38 -4.64
C GLU A 525 7.42 13.83 -4.76
N ILE A 526 7.85 14.22 -5.96
CA ILE A 526 8.21 15.61 -6.24
C ILE A 526 6.95 16.46 -6.40
N THR A 527 6.79 17.46 -5.54
CA THR A 527 5.68 18.41 -5.49
C THR A 527 6.19 19.85 -5.43
N SER A 528 5.30 20.83 -5.50
CA SER A 528 5.68 22.24 -5.28
C SER A 528 6.22 22.52 -3.87
N SER A 529 5.90 21.68 -2.89
CA SER A 529 6.34 21.79 -1.49
C SER A 529 7.50 20.87 -1.12
N PHE A 530 7.80 19.89 -1.96
CA PHE A 530 8.90 18.94 -1.79
C PHE A 530 9.56 18.76 -3.16
N ASN A 531 10.64 19.49 -3.43
CA ASN A 531 11.35 19.47 -4.72
C ASN A 531 12.60 18.58 -4.68
N ASP A 532 13.29 18.41 -5.82
CA ASP A 532 14.50 17.57 -5.92
C ASP A 532 15.61 18.02 -4.95
N GLY A 533 15.75 19.34 -4.69
CA GLY A 533 16.66 19.83 -3.65
C GLY A 533 16.26 19.38 -2.23
N ASN A 534 14.96 19.29 -1.93
CA ASN A 534 14.49 18.69 -0.68
C ASN A 534 14.73 17.19 -0.64
N ALA A 535 14.59 16.48 -1.75
CA ALA A 535 14.91 15.06 -1.86
C ALA A 535 16.40 14.83 -1.61
N GLN A 536 17.30 15.55 -2.29
CA GLN A 536 18.74 15.51 -2.03
C GLN A 536 19.09 15.79 -0.57
N ASP A 537 18.56 16.87 0.02
CA ASP A 537 18.78 17.17 1.44
C ASP A 537 18.31 16.01 2.35
N THR A 538 17.22 15.35 1.95
CA THR A 538 16.61 14.19 2.62
C THR A 538 17.48 12.93 2.51
N GLU A 539 18.03 12.68 1.34
CA GLU A 539 18.94 11.57 1.04
C GLU A 539 20.34 11.75 1.64
N LEU A 540 20.84 12.97 1.84
CA LEU A 540 22.19 13.21 2.42
C LEU A 540 22.27 13.04 3.95
N GLY A 541 21.15 13.17 4.66
CA GLY A 541 20.99 12.87 6.09
C GLY A 541 22.08 13.31 7.07
N THR A 542 22.50 14.58 6.96
CA THR A 542 23.46 15.15 7.91
C THR A 542 22.87 15.51 9.29
N ASN A 543 21.54 15.42 9.49
CA ASN A 543 20.85 15.64 10.78
C ASN A 543 19.44 15.00 10.81
N LEU A 544 19.26 13.93 11.58
CA LEU A 544 17.99 13.18 11.67
C LEU A 544 16.90 13.92 12.48
N ASN A 545 17.27 14.65 13.54
CA ASN A 545 16.32 15.35 14.43
C ASN A 545 15.70 16.61 13.81
N SER A 546 16.39 17.29 12.91
CA SER A 546 15.90 18.58 12.40
C SER A 546 14.85 18.43 11.31
N SER A 547 14.77 17.26 10.65
CA SER A 547 13.93 17.06 9.46
C SER A 547 13.78 15.60 8.98
N SER A 548 13.86 14.60 9.87
CA SER A 548 13.59 13.17 9.57
C SER A 548 14.27 12.69 8.27
N LYS A 549 15.59 12.84 8.21
CA LYS A 549 16.39 12.54 7.02
C LYS A 549 16.63 11.02 6.85
N CYS A 550 17.07 10.58 5.67
CA CYS A 550 17.12 9.15 5.33
C CYS A 550 18.46 8.50 5.47
N ASN A 551 19.54 9.24 5.20
CA ASN A 551 20.86 8.73 5.50
C ASN A 551 21.08 8.68 7.02
N THR A 552 21.13 7.46 7.52
CA THR A 552 21.35 7.17 8.94
C THR A 552 22.82 7.14 9.29
N ALA A 553 23.72 7.54 8.37
CA ALA A 553 25.15 7.53 8.60
C ALA A 553 25.52 8.31 9.85
N SER A 554 26.16 7.58 10.76
CA SER A 554 26.52 8.03 12.11
C SER A 554 25.36 8.53 12.98
N ALA A 555 24.12 8.41 12.48
CA ALA A 555 22.88 8.86 13.07
C ALA A 555 22.97 10.23 13.74
N ASN A 556 23.54 11.15 12.96
CA ASN A 556 23.82 12.49 13.41
C ASN A 556 22.54 13.19 13.85
N GLY A 557 22.55 13.71 15.08
CA GLY A 557 21.40 14.39 15.66
C GLY A 557 20.22 13.45 15.86
N ILE A 558 20.36 12.40 16.68
CA ILE A 558 19.22 11.72 17.35
C ILE A 558 19.32 12.03 18.84
N ASP A 559 18.30 12.67 19.42
CA ASP A 559 18.31 13.10 20.83
C ASP A 559 17.45 12.19 21.74
N PHE A 560 16.68 11.27 21.16
CA PHE A 560 15.76 10.37 21.87
C PHE A 560 15.69 9.00 21.19
N GLY A 561 15.50 7.91 21.96
CA GLY A 561 15.52 6.54 21.44
C GLY A 561 16.92 5.98 21.19
N TYR A 562 17.96 6.71 21.59
CA TYR A 562 19.37 6.36 21.51
C TYR A 562 20.05 6.31 22.89
N THR A 563 21.16 5.56 23.01
CA THR A 563 22.15 5.69 24.10
C THR A 563 23.59 5.44 23.61
N ASP A 564 24.52 6.34 23.97
CA ASP A 564 25.98 6.17 23.76
C ASP A 564 26.61 5.12 24.71
N ASN A 565 25.82 4.42 25.53
CA ASN A 565 26.34 3.45 26.48
C ASN A 565 26.84 2.20 25.76
N ALA A 566 28.07 1.77 26.09
CA ALA A 566 28.65 0.53 25.56
C ALA A 566 27.82 -0.72 25.87
N LEU A 567 26.97 -0.68 26.91
CA LEU A 567 26.03 -1.71 27.35
C LEU A 567 24.69 -1.04 27.70
N PRO A 568 23.72 -0.94 26.77
CA PRO A 568 22.40 -0.40 27.12
C PRO A 568 21.66 -1.36 28.06
N ASP A 569 20.95 -0.82 29.05
CA ASP A 569 19.98 -1.58 29.84
C ASP A 569 18.80 -1.94 28.90
N SER A 570 18.80 -3.18 28.42
CA SER A 570 17.76 -3.69 27.53
C SER A 570 16.38 -3.57 28.21
N THR A 571 15.46 -2.85 27.57
CA THR A 571 13.97 -2.95 27.66
C THR A 571 13.28 -1.94 26.71
N THR A 572 13.96 -0.86 26.31
CA THR A 572 13.31 0.27 25.60
C THR A 572 14.05 0.83 24.39
N PHE A 573 15.25 0.34 24.06
CA PHE A 573 16.07 0.91 22.97
C PHE A 573 16.15 -0.06 21.78
N TYR A 574 15.47 0.31 20.69
CA TYR A 574 15.11 -0.59 19.59
C TYR A 574 16.14 -0.65 18.43
N SER A 575 17.13 0.25 18.40
CA SER A 575 18.47 0.05 17.82
C SER A 575 19.37 1.18 18.34
N LEU A 576 20.70 0.98 18.40
CA LEU A 576 21.63 2.04 18.77
C LEU A 576 22.14 2.70 17.49
N PRO A 577 21.89 3.99 17.28
CA PRO A 577 22.63 4.77 16.31
C PRO A 577 24.13 4.89 16.65
N GLY A 578 25.01 4.93 15.66
CA GLY A 578 26.45 4.88 15.90
C GLY A 578 27.17 6.18 15.70
N THR A 579 27.51 6.91 16.76
CA THR A 579 28.48 8.02 16.65
C THR A 579 29.90 7.50 16.34
N ALA A 580 30.85 8.36 15.94
CA ALA A 580 32.27 8.00 15.77
C ALA A 580 32.95 7.47 17.07
N SER A 581 32.27 7.60 18.23
CA SER A 581 32.63 7.03 19.52
C SER A 581 31.93 5.70 19.85
N SER A 582 30.95 5.30 19.04
CA SER A 582 30.19 4.04 19.09
C SER A 582 30.61 3.14 17.91
N SER A 583 30.57 1.81 18.10
CA SER A 583 30.97 0.83 17.07
C SER A 583 29.79 0.24 16.28
N ILE A 584 28.56 0.77 16.42
CA ILE A 584 27.31 0.12 15.95
C ILE A 584 26.40 1.13 15.27
N ARG A 585 25.90 0.87 14.05
CA ARG A 585 25.65 1.92 13.06
C ARG A 585 24.24 1.97 12.41
N SER A 586 23.11 1.56 12.98
CA SER A 586 21.83 1.63 12.21
C SER A 586 20.59 2.04 13.01
N VAL A 587 19.64 2.70 12.32
CA VAL A 587 18.26 2.85 12.80
C VAL A 587 17.51 1.54 12.51
N TYR A 588 16.48 1.23 13.30
CA TYR A 588 15.65 0.05 13.06
C TYR A 588 14.72 0.28 11.87
N THR A 589 14.35 -0.81 11.22
CA THR A 589 13.44 -0.79 10.07
C THR A 589 12.07 -0.22 10.47
N GLY A 590 11.54 0.69 9.67
CA GLY A 590 10.23 1.31 9.86
C GLY A 590 10.13 2.30 11.02
N SER A 591 11.24 2.95 11.39
CA SER A 591 11.29 3.83 12.55
C SER A 591 10.46 5.10 12.44
N THR A 592 10.22 5.76 13.58
CA THR A 592 9.67 7.13 13.60
C THR A 592 10.71 8.17 13.17
N GLN A 593 12.00 7.86 13.27
CA GLN A 593 13.09 8.79 12.89
C GLN A 593 13.23 8.90 11.36
N THR A 594 12.84 7.85 10.65
CA THR A 594 12.90 7.73 9.20
C THR A 594 11.50 7.68 8.57
N GLU A 595 10.46 8.10 9.29
CA GLU A 595 9.07 8.01 8.80
C GLU A 595 8.83 8.85 7.55
N ASP A 596 9.55 9.97 7.42
CA ASP A 596 9.52 10.84 6.25
C ASP A 596 10.35 10.29 5.08
N CYS A 597 11.13 9.22 5.30
CA CYS A 597 11.87 8.49 4.27
C CYS A 597 10.99 7.51 3.52
N SER A 598 9.85 8.02 3.07
CA SER A 598 8.80 7.28 2.41
C SER A 598 8.74 7.69 0.95
N SER A 599 8.89 6.72 0.06
CA SER A 599 8.75 6.94 -1.37
C SER A 599 7.33 7.37 -1.75
N LEU A 600 7.18 7.76 -3.03
CA LEU A 600 5.90 8.04 -3.67
C LEU A 600 4.83 6.96 -3.40
N PHE A 601 5.26 5.70 -3.32
CA PHE A 601 4.39 4.54 -3.13
C PHE A 601 4.22 4.14 -1.66
N GLY A 602 4.97 4.75 -0.74
CA GLY A 602 4.91 4.45 0.69
C GLY A 602 5.97 3.48 1.19
N VAL A 603 6.89 3.03 0.32
CA VAL A 603 8.06 2.27 0.76
C VAL A 603 8.89 3.15 1.67
N GLN A 604 9.13 2.70 2.89
CA GLN A 604 9.95 3.38 3.87
C GLN A 604 11.35 2.75 3.92
N ASP A 605 12.37 3.57 4.19
CA ASP A 605 13.76 3.18 4.42
C ASP A 605 14.47 2.53 3.22
N SER A 606 13.95 2.65 1.99
CA SER A 606 14.66 2.11 0.80
C SER A 606 15.95 2.85 0.43
N ILE A 607 16.28 3.89 1.18
CA ILE A 607 17.31 4.89 0.92
C ILE A 607 17.94 5.23 2.28
N GLY A 608 19.27 5.16 2.38
CA GLY A 608 20.07 5.71 3.47
C GLY A 608 20.06 4.96 4.81
N ASN A 609 19.18 3.98 5.00
CA ASN A 609 19.19 3.16 6.21
C ASN A 609 20.17 1.98 6.07
N VAL A 610 19.82 0.95 5.29
CA VAL A 610 20.75 -0.11 4.87
C VAL A 610 20.76 -0.21 3.35
N ALA A 611 21.91 -0.58 2.79
CA ALA A 611 21.94 -0.92 1.38
C ALA A 611 21.16 -2.23 1.16
N GLU A 612 20.41 -2.35 0.08
CA GLU A 612 19.60 -3.53 -0.20
C GLU A 612 20.19 -4.34 -1.36
N TRP A 613 20.28 -5.66 -1.20
CA TRP A 613 20.60 -6.55 -2.32
C TRP A 613 19.52 -6.51 -3.40
N THR A 614 19.95 -6.58 -4.66
CA THR A 614 19.06 -6.81 -5.80
C THR A 614 19.33 -8.17 -6.46
N SER A 615 18.35 -8.67 -7.21
CA SER A 615 18.49 -9.89 -8.02
C SER A 615 19.29 -9.68 -9.31
N THR A 616 19.49 -8.43 -9.72
CA THR A 616 20.27 -8.07 -10.91
C THR A 616 21.75 -8.43 -10.73
N THR A 617 22.34 -9.01 -11.77
CA THR A 617 23.72 -9.50 -11.75
C THR A 617 24.53 -8.92 -12.88
N ILE A 618 25.83 -8.75 -12.66
CA ILE A 618 26.81 -8.37 -13.67
C ILE A 618 27.93 -9.42 -13.71
N THR A 619 28.58 -9.64 -14.84
CA THR A 619 29.70 -10.59 -14.97
C THR A 619 30.94 -9.83 -15.36
N TYR A 620 32.00 -10.01 -14.58
CA TYR A 620 33.29 -9.38 -14.79
C TYR A 620 34.02 -10.10 -15.94
N ASP A 621 34.48 -9.35 -16.94
CA ASP A 621 35.07 -9.91 -18.16
C ASP A 621 36.55 -10.25 -17.98
N GLY A 622 37.34 -9.30 -17.47
CA GLY A 622 38.76 -9.47 -17.15
C GLY A 622 39.65 -10.00 -18.29
N ALA A 623 39.22 -9.87 -19.57
CA ALA A 623 40.00 -10.32 -20.72
C ALA A 623 41.20 -9.40 -20.97
N SER A 624 42.26 -9.92 -21.61
CA SER A 624 43.56 -9.24 -21.82
C SER A 624 43.53 -7.98 -22.71
N GLY A 625 42.36 -7.49 -23.13
CA GLY A 625 42.15 -6.22 -23.83
C GLY A 625 41.02 -5.36 -23.23
N SER A 626 40.41 -5.80 -22.13
CA SER A 626 39.39 -5.05 -21.36
C SER A 626 39.54 -5.38 -19.86
N PRO A 627 40.74 -5.17 -19.27
CA PRO A 627 41.11 -5.65 -17.93
C PRO A 627 40.32 -5.01 -16.79
N ASP A 628 39.46 -4.03 -17.04
CA ASP A 628 38.63 -3.34 -16.05
C ASP A 628 37.17 -3.20 -16.55
N SER A 629 36.58 -4.28 -17.08
CA SER A 629 35.23 -4.24 -17.66
C SER A 629 34.32 -5.37 -17.18
N PHE A 630 33.01 -5.10 -17.13
CA PHE A 630 31.96 -6.12 -17.02
C PHE A 630 31.39 -6.39 -18.42
N SER A 631 31.29 -7.64 -18.87
CA SER A 631 30.87 -7.98 -20.25
C SER A 631 29.42 -8.45 -20.37
N SER A 632 28.73 -8.71 -19.26
CA SER A 632 27.31 -9.04 -19.32
C SER A 632 26.57 -8.65 -18.06
N THR A 633 25.47 -7.95 -18.25
CA THR A 633 24.42 -7.79 -17.25
C THR A 633 23.31 -8.78 -17.60
N ASN A 634 22.77 -9.53 -16.63
CA ASN A 634 21.55 -10.33 -16.86
C ASN A 634 20.33 -9.42 -16.76
N PHE A 635 20.26 -8.39 -17.61
CA PHE A 635 19.03 -7.67 -17.80
C PHE A 635 18.16 -8.44 -18.79
N ASN A 636 16.88 -8.60 -18.49
CA ASN A 636 15.97 -9.17 -19.47
C ASN A 636 15.85 -8.16 -20.63
N THR A 637 16.22 -8.54 -21.85
CA THR A 637 15.99 -7.70 -23.03
C THR A 637 15.20 -8.52 -24.02
N SER A 638 14.21 -7.89 -24.62
CA SER A 638 13.05 -8.56 -25.19
C SER A 638 13.05 -8.55 -26.73
N ASN A 639 14.23 -8.39 -27.32
CA ASN A 639 14.52 -8.35 -28.76
C ASN A 639 14.35 -6.96 -29.40
N ASP A 640 15.48 -6.31 -29.66
CA ASP A 640 15.65 -5.54 -30.88
C ASP A 640 17.07 -5.71 -31.43
N ALA A 641 17.20 -6.35 -32.61
CA ALA A 641 18.48 -6.65 -33.24
C ALA A 641 19.25 -5.39 -33.72
N SER A 642 18.65 -4.21 -33.56
CA SER A 642 19.22 -2.92 -33.98
C SER A 642 19.81 -2.08 -32.84
N SER A 643 19.67 -2.47 -31.57
CA SER A 643 20.32 -1.76 -30.47
C SER A 643 21.67 -2.38 -30.11
N TYR A 644 22.65 -1.53 -29.83
CA TYR A 644 23.99 -1.88 -29.41
C TYR A 644 24.00 -2.47 -28.00
N PHE A 645 23.09 -2.05 -27.11
CA PHE A 645 22.93 -2.66 -25.78
C PHE A 645 22.51 -4.14 -25.84
N TRP A 646 21.74 -4.54 -26.85
CA TRP A 646 21.38 -5.94 -27.07
C TRP A 646 22.57 -6.78 -27.55
N ALA A 647 23.39 -6.22 -28.47
CA ALA A 647 24.51 -6.94 -29.07
C ALA A 647 25.70 -7.10 -28.12
N ASN A 648 25.92 -6.14 -27.22
CA ASN A 648 27.11 -6.09 -26.37
C ASN A 648 26.84 -6.15 -24.86
N ASN A 649 25.58 -6.16 -24.40
CA ASN A 649 25.22 -5.86 -23.01
C ASN A 649 25.77 -4.51 -22.54
N PHE A 650 25.42 -4.09 -21.32
CA PHE A 650 26.06 -2.93 -20.71
C PHE A 650 27.47 -3.30 -20.25
N THR A 651 28.50 -2.69 -20.88
CA THR A 651 29.90 -2.94 -20.57
C THR A 651 30.65 -1.64 -20.33
N PHE A 652 31.66 -1.65 -19.46
CA PHE A 652 32.53 -0.48 -19.26
C PHE A 652 33.60 -0.49 -20.35
N ASP A 653 33.22 -0.10 -21.57
CA ASP A 653 34.03 -0.14 -22.80
C ASP A 653 34.16 1.24 -23.49
N ASN A 654 33.95 2.33 -22.75
CA ASN A 654 33.85 3.71 -23.25
C ASN A 654 32.71 3.94 -24.27
N ILE A 655 31.85 2.97 -24.54
CA ILE A 655 30.72 3.09 -25.48
C ILE A 655 29.43 2.82 -24.72
N THR A 656 29.21 1.58 -24.29
CA THR A 656 28.00 1.15 -23.55
C THR A 656 27.99 1.61 -22.11
N GLY A 657 29.16 1.91 -21.54
CA GLY A 657 29.33 2.37 -20.17
C GLY A 657 30.59 3.21 -20.02
N PRO A 658 30.69 4.01 -18.94
CA PRO A 658 31.89 4.78 -18.63
C PRO A 658 33.10 3.88 -18.46
N CYS A 659 34.29 4.39 -18.76
CA CYS A 659 35.53 3.70 -18.44
C CYS A 659 36.64 4.69 -18.12
N PHE A 660 37.74 4.19 -17.57
CA PHE A 660 38.96 4.97 -17.41
C PHE A 660 39.91 4.66 -18.57
N ASP A 661 40.23 5.68 -19.37
CA ASP A 661 41.20 5.68 -20.47
C ASP A 661 41.94 7.02 -20.35
N ASP A 662 43.23 6.99 -20.00
CA ASP A 662 43.91 8.18 -19.46
C ASP A 662 44.46 9.11 -20.53
N THR A 663 44.85 8.65 -21.72
CA THR A 663 45.46 9.58 -22.69
C THR A 663 45.58 9.11 -24.15
N ASP A 664 45.42 7.84 -24.52
CA ASP A 664 45.83 7.39 -25.86
C ASP A 664 44.69 7.32 -26.90
N VAL A 665 43.44 7.52 -26.45
CA VAL A 665 42.23 7.56 -27.29
C VAL A 665 42.06 6.27 -28.10
N ASP A 666 42.64 5.17 -27.64
CA ASP A 666 42.25 3.86 -28.08
C ASP A 666 40.95 3.48 -27.37
N THR A 667 40.10 2.66 -28.00
CA THR A 667 38.77 2.37 -27.46
C THR A 667 38.81 1.32 -26.34
N ASN A 668 39.94 1.14 -25.65
CA ASN A 668 40.13 0.14 -24.61
C ASN A 668 40.14 0.78 -23.22
N CYS A 669 39.92 -0.05 -22.22
CA CYS A 669 39.89 0.36 -20.81
C CYS A 669 41.11 -0.21 -20.11
N ASP A 670 42.23 0.47 -20.21
CA ASP A 670 43.54 -0.07 -19.85
C ASP A 670 44.36 0.78 -18.87
N ASP A 671 43.90 1.99 -18.52
CA ASP A 671 44.67 2.90 -17.66
C ASP A 671 44.27 2.91 -16.17
N GLY A 672 43.55 1.90 -15.70
CA GLY A 672 43.38 1.64 -14.27
C GLY A 672 41.95 1.38 -13.83
N SER A 673 41.85 0.88 -12.60
CA SER A 673 40.59 0.39 -12.03
C SER A 673 39.64 1.52 -11.66
N MET A 674 38.42 1.46 -12.19
CA MET A 674 37.33 2.36 -11.80
C MET A 674 37.07 2.25 -10.29
N ALA A 675 36.99 3.40 -9.64
CA ALA A 675 36.67 3.52 -8.22
C ALA A 675 35.20 3.93 -8.02
N SER A 676 34.91 4.66 -6.96
CA SER A 676 33.62 5.32 -6.74
C SER A 676 33.64 6.75 -7.30
N TRP A 677 32.51 7.22 -7.83
CA TRP A 677 32.32 8.62 -8.25
C TRP A 677 30.85 9.03 -8.15
N LEU A 678 30.60 10.35 -8.22
CA LEU A 678 29.25 10.93 -8.31
C LEU A 678 28.70 10.74 -9.72
N ILE A 679 27.47 10.25 -9.86
CA ILE A 679 26.85 10.01 -11.16
C ILE A 679 26.75 11.31 -11.99
N GLU A 680 26.54 12.45 -11.33
CA GLU A 680 26.47 13.75 -11.99
C GLU A 680 27.83 14.29 -12.48
N ASP A 681 28.94 13.71 -12.04
CA ASP A 681 30.27 14.07 -12.53
C ASP A 681 30.53 13.42 -13.89
N THR A 682 30.17 14.17 -14.94
CA THR A 682 30.32 13.76 -16.34
C THR A 682 31.76 13.78 -16.85
N VAL A 683 32.69 14.38 -16.10
CA VAL A 683 34.11 14.49 -16.50
C VAL A 683 34.84 13.21 -16.10
N THR A 684 34.57 12.71 -14.91
CA THR A 684 35.18 11.47 -14.41
C THR A 684 34.65 10.27 -15.21
N TYR A 685 35.55 9.45 -15.76
CA TYR A 685 35.25 8.30 -16.63
C TYR A 685 34.44 8.61 -17.90
N ASN A 686 34.35 9.88 -18.30
CA ASN A 686 33.58 10.32 -19.46
C ASN A 686 32.10 9.87 -19.41
N ALA A 687 31.49 9.93 -18.23
CA ALA A 687 30.13 9.47 -17.95
C ALA A 687 29.07 10.56 -18.21
N GLY A 688 28.90 11.02 -19.45
CA GLY A 688 28.00 12.13 -19.79
C GLY A 688 26.53 11.75 -19.98
N ASP A 689 26.22 10.46 -20.11
CA ASP A 689 24.88 9.97 -20.45
C ASP A 689 24.33 9.05 -19.34
N PHE A 690 23.00 8.81 -19.31
CA PHE A 690 22.34 8.06 -18.24
C PHE A 690 21.12 7.27 -18.71
N LEU A 691 20.96 6.06 -18.16
CA LEU A 691 19.79 5.19 -18.31
C LEU A 691 18.97 5.21 -17.02
N VAL A 692 17.89 6.00 -17.02
CA VAL A 692 17.09 6.24 -15.82
C VAL A 692 16.32 5.02 -15.31
N THR A 693 16.01 4.05 -16.18
CA THR A 693 15.21 2.86 -15.82
C THR A 693 15.90 1.94 -14.82
N ILE A 694 17.24 1.92 -14.83
CA ILE A 694 18.07 1.06 -13.98
C ILE A 694 19.18 1.84 -13.25
N GLY A 695 19.25 3.16 -13.46
CA GLY A 695 20.24 4.02 -12.83
C GLY A 695 21.67 3.82 -13.32
N MET A 696 21.87 3.48 -14.59
CA MET A 696 23.20 3.18 -15.14
C MET A 696 23.77 4.39 -15.91
N PRO A 697 24.96 4.89 -15.54
CA PRO A 697 25.67 5.88 -16.35
C PRO A 697 26.13 5.27 -17.68
N VAL A 698 26.24 6.07 -18.73
CA VAL A 698 26.69 5.68 -20.08
C VAL A 698 27.78 6.66 -20.53
N SER A 699 28.72 6.18 -21.36
CA SER A 699 29.78 7.03 -21.89
C SER A 699 29.23 8.16 -22.77
N SER A 700 29.80 9.36 -22.67
CA SER A 700 29.49 10.49 -23.55
C SER A 700 29.79 10.20 -25.03
N GLN A 701 30.58 9.18 -25.33
CA GLN A 701 30.86 8.77 -26.72
C GLN A 701 29.72 7.94 -27.32
N PHE A 702 28.76 7.45 -26.53
CA PHE A 702 27.71 6.58 -27.06
C PHE A 702 26.99 7.21 -28.25
N ARG A 703 26.64 8.50 -28.16
CA ARG A 703 25.95 9.22 -29.24
C ARG A 703 26.80 9.49 -30.46
N SER A 704 28.11 9.69 -30.28
CA SER A 704 29.04 9.99 -31.37
C SER A 704 29.44 8.72 -32.13
N VAL A 705 29.51 7.58 -31.43
CA VAL A 705 29.89 6.28 -31.97
C VAL A 705 28.66 5.54 -32.51
N GLN A 706 27.57 5.47 -31.75
CA GLN A 706 26.36 4.70 -32.06
C GLN A 706 25.27 5.55 -32.71
N THR A 707 25.63 6.35 -33.72
CA THR A 707 24.76 7.37 -34.36
C THR A 707 23.45 6.86 -34.97
N SER A 708 23.30 5.55 -35.18
CA SER A 708 22.10 4.92 -35.74
C SER A 708 21.39 3.96 -34.79
N ASP A 709 21.81 3.92 -33.53
CA ASP A 709 21.21 3.04 -32.53
C ASP A 709 19.81 3.51 -32.14
N SER A 710 18.89 2.55 -32.07
CA SER A 710 17.49 2.80 -31.74
C SER A 710 17.26 3.19 -30.27
N SER A 711 18.24 2.99 -29.38
CA SER A 711 18.23 3.39 -27.97
C SER A 711 18.63 4.84 -27.71
N LEU A 712 19.24 5.54 -28.69
CA LEU A 712 19.70 6.93 -28.54
C LEU A 712 18.65 7.91 -27.96
N PRO A 713 17.34 7.79 -28.24
CA PRO A 713 16.33 8.66 -27.64
C PRO A 713 16.10 8.45 -26.14
N TYR A 714 16.55 7.32 -25.58
CA TYR A 714 16.28 6.90 -24.20
C TYR A 714 17.52 6.95 -23.29
N VAL A 715 18.69 7.06 -23.90
CA VAL A 715 19.91 7.49 -23.21
C VAL A 715 19.77 9.00 -22.98
N LEU A 716 19.89 9.49 -21.75
CA LEU A 716 19.67 10.89 -21.38
C LEU A 716 20.99 11.60 -21.08
N ASP A 717 21.22 12.77 -21.66
CA ASP A 717 22.41 13.60 -21.39
C ASP A 717 22.30 14.24 -20.00
N ILE A 718 23.33 14.05 -19.16
CA ILE A 718 23.37 14.52 -17.78
C ILE A 718 23.61 16.03 -17.75
N GLY A 719 22.82 16.75 -16.95
CA GLY A 719 22.94 18.20 -16.78
C GLY A 719 22.30 19.03 -17.91
N SER A 720 21.71 18.39 -18.92
CA SER A 720 21.03 19.07 -20.02
C SER A 720 19.52 19.23 -19.76
N THR A 721 18.91 20.29 -20.31
CA THR A 721 17.44 20.51 -20.20
C THR A 721 16.62 19.49 -20.99
N GLY A 722 17.24 18.81 -21.96
CA GLY A 722 16.60 17.75 -22.77
C GLY A 722 16.91 16.33 -22.30
N GLY A 723 17.72 16.17 -21.24
CA GLY A 723 18.10 14.89 -20.65
C GLY A 723 17.73 14.83 -19.17
N ILE A 724 18.64 14.37 -18.32
CA ILE A 724 18.42 14.32 -16.87
C ILE A 724 19.19 15.47 -16.19
N PRO A 725 18.48 16.45 -15.59
CA PRO A 725 19.13 17.49 -14.79
C PRO A 725 19.92 16.89 -13.62
N SER A 726 21.11 17.44 -13.33
CA SER A 726 21.99 16.95 -12.26
C SER A 726 21.33 16.98 -10.88
N ASP A 727 20.46 17.97 -10.63
CA ASP A 727 19.72 18.08 -9.38
C ASP A 727 18.72 16.94 -9.16
N LYS A 728 18.40 16.12 -10.17
CA LYS A 728 17.59 14.89 -10.03
C LYS A 728 18.41 13.63 -9.72
N LEU A 729 19.73 13.76 -9.69
CA LEU A 729 20.64 12.68 -9.34
C LEU A 729 21.06 12.75 -7.86
N HIS A 730 20.70 13.81 -7.13
CA HIS A 730 20.78 13.92 -5.67
C HIS A 730 22.12 13.48 -5.02
N ASP A 731 23.26 13.76 -5.66
CA ASP A 731 24.59 13.29 -5.24
C ASP A 731 24.72 11.75 -5.17
N ASP A 732 23.92 11.01 -5.94
CA ASP A 732 24.02 9.57 -6.06
C ASP A 732 25.39 9.15 -6.58
N THR A 733 25.92 8.07 -6.00
CA THR A 733 27.23 7.52 -6.32
C THR A 733 27.11 6.14 -6.95
N ILE A 734 28.11 5.79 -7.74
CA ILE A 734 28.32 4.43 -8.21
C ILE A 734 29.69 3.96 -7.71
N GLU A 735 29.73 2.76 -7.16
CA GLU A 735 30.97 2.11 -6.71
C GLU A 735 31.11 0.75 -7.40
N THR A 736 32.14 0.59 -8.22
CA THR A 736 32.31 -0.61 -9.06
C THR A 736 33.17 -1.70 -8.41
N ASN A 737 33.93 -1.37 -7.36
CA ASN A 737 34.87 -2.27 -6.68
C ASN A 737 35.82 -3.00 -7.63
N MET A 738 36.26 -2.35 -8.71
CA MET A 738 36.97 -3.01 -9.81
C MET A 738 38.25 -3.73 -9.36
N THR A 739 39.02 -3.16 -8.42
CA THR A 739 40.21 -3.80 -7.83
C THR A 739 39.92 -5.19 -7.24
N THR A 740 38.75 -5.38 -6.62
CA THR A 740 38.33 -6.65 -6.04
C THR A 740 38.05 -7.66 -7.15
N PHE A 741 37.28 -7.27 -8.16
CA PHE A 741 36.97 -8.12 -9.31
C PHE A 741 38.21 -8.51 -10.11
N ASN A 742 39.17 -7.59 -10.29
CA ASN A 742 40.47 -7.89 -10.92
C ASN A 742 41.24 -8.97 -10.18
N THR A 743 41.13 -9.00 -8.86
CA THR A 743 41.77 -10.02 -8.00
C THR A 743 41.08 -11.38 -8.15
N ASP A 744 39.76 -11.39 -8.21
CA ASP A 744 38.96 -12.62 -8.34
C ASP A 744 39.01 -13.22 -9.75
N GLY A 745 39.23 -12.38 -10.76
CA GLY A 745 39.49 -12.76 -12.14
C GLY A 745 38.23 -12.92 -13.00
N ALA A 746 38.45 -12.98 -14.31
CA ALA A 746 37.46 -13.13 -15.37
C ALA A 746 36.37 -14.19 -15.06
N GLY A 747 35.11 -13.86 -15.33
CA GLY A 747 33.94 -14.69 -15.09
C GLY A 747 33.34 -14.57 -13.68
N THR A 748 33.92 -13.75 -12.80
CA THR A 748 33.36 -13.45 -11.48
C THR A 748 32.03 -12.73 -11.62
N VAL A 749 31.01 -13.18 -10.88
CA VAL A 749 29.69 -12.57 -10.92
C VAL A 749 29.55 -11.52 -9.82
N GLY A 750 29.30 -10.29 -10.22
CA GLY A 750 28.91 -9.18 -9.36
C GLY A 750 27.40 -9.14 -9.09
N ARG A 751 27.06 -8.60 -7.93
CA ARG A 751 25.71 -8.29 -7.46
C ARG A 751 25.64 -6.80 -7.14
N ILE A 752 24.44 -6.24 -7.23
CA ILE A 752 24.22 -4.82 -6.97
C ILE A 752 23.57 -4.67 -5.60
N ALA A 753 24.21 -3.89 -4.73
CA ALA A 753 23.61 -3.31 -3.53
C ALA A 753 23.22 -1.85 -3.82
N THR A 754 22.09 -1.37 -3.29
CA THR A 754 21.51 -0.08 -3.68
C THR A 754 20.95 0.71 -2.49
N GLY A 755 20.78 2.02 -2.67
CA GLY A 755 20.19 2.92 -1.66
C GLY A 755 21.17 3.42 -0.60
N GLY A 756 22.42 2.93 -0.62
CA GLY A 756 23.46 3.27 0.35
C GLY A 756 23.19 2.73 1.76
N GLY A 757 24.27 2.48 2.50
CA GLY A 757 24.22 2.02 3.88
C GLY A 757 24.56 3.14 4.84
N TYR A 758 24.29 2.90 6.11
CA TYR A 758 24.71 3.75 7.22
C TYR A 758 26.25 3.93 7.36
N SER A 759 27.06 3.20 6.58
CA SER A 759 28.51 3.41 6.47
C SER A 759 28.89 4.43 5.41
N THR A 760 28.01 4.65 4.43
CA THR A 760 28.35 5.25 3.14
C THR A 760 28.60 6.75 3.26
N GLY A 761 28.03 7.41 4.28
CA GLY A 761 28.26 8.83 4.55
C GLY A 761 27.52 9.74 3.57
N THR A 762 27.87 9.75 2.29
CA THR A 762 27.20 10.49 1.20
C THR A 762 26.96 9.55 0.01
N GLY A 763 25.94 9.82 -0.82
CA GLY A 763 25.60 8.96 -1.96
C GLY A 763 24.78 7.75 -1.54
N SER A 764 23.59 8.00 -1.01
CA SER A 764 22.66 6.98 -0.53
C SER A 764 21.24 7.22 -1.04
N GLY A 765 21.12 7.74 -2.27
CA GLY A 765 19.86 8.08 -2.89
C GLY A 765 19.29 6.96 -3.75
N THR A 766 18.35 7.33 -4.61
CA THR A 766 17.60 6.39 -5.44
C THR A 766 18.48 5.63 -6.43
N TYR A 767 19.44 6.31 -7.05
CA TYR A 767 20.34 5.75 -8.03
C TYR A 767 21.68 5.28 -7.45
N SER A 768 21.96 5.56 -6.18
CA SER A 768 23.17 5.06 -5.52
C SER A 768 23.27 3.54 -5.60
N MET A 769 24.41 3.02 -6.06
CA MET A 769 24.63 1.59 -6.18
C MET A 769 26.10 1.18 -6.07
N GLU A 770 26.32 -0.02 -5.54
CA GLU A 770 27.63 -0.63 -5.38
C GLU A 770 27.65 -2.05 -5.96
N PHE A 771 28.71 -2.38 -6.68
CA PHE A 771 28.95 -3.71 -7.23
C PHE A 771 29.78 -4.54 -6.26
N LEU A 772 29.26 -5.70 -5.86
CA LEU A 772 29.87 -6.58 -4.87
C LEU A 772 30.00 -8.00 -5.41
N ASN A 773 31.10 -8.70 -5.09
CA ASN A 773 31.28 -10.09 -5.52
C ASN A 773 30.27 -11.03 -4.82
N GLN A 774 29.60 -11.88 -5.61
CA GLN A 774 28.60 -12.87 -5.19
C GLN A 774 29.12 -13.92 -4.18
N SER A 775 30.40 -14.32 -4.20
CA SER A 775 30.83 -15.57 -3.56
C SER A 775 31.08 -15.53 -2.05
N THR A 776 31.33 -14.36 -1.43
CA THR A 776 31.80 -14.34 -0.01
C THR A 776 31.50 -13.07 0.77
N VAL A 777 30.85 -12.06 0.19
CA VAL A 777 30.67 -10.77 0.87
C VAL A 777 29.37 -10.78 1.67
N THR A 778 29.49 -10.92 2.98
CA THR A 778 28.49 -10.46 3.95
C THR A 778 29.00 -9.16 4.53
N ARG A 779 28.15 -8.13 4.54
CA ARG A 779 28.47 -6.83 5.13
C ARG A 779 27.47 -6.48 6.21
N ASP A 780 27.94 -5.77 7.22
CA ASP A 780 27.10 -5.28 8.31
C ASP A 780 26.12 -4.20 7.84
N ASP A 781 26.33 -3.54 6.71
CA ASP A 781 25.47 -2.48 6.19
C ASP A 781 24.64 -2.84 4.94
N VAL A 782 24.66 -4.12 4.54
CA VAL A 782 23.89 -4.63 3.40
C VAL A 782 22.85 -5.66 3.87
N GLY A 783 21.59 -5.34 3.65
CA GLY A 783 20.42 -6.16 3.95
C GLY A 783 19.63 -6.50 2.70
N LEU A 784 18.32 -6.63 2.87
CA LEU A 784 17.41 -7.02 1.79
C LEU A 784 15.99 -6.54 2.05
N ARG A 785 15.22 -6.51 0.95
CA ARG A 785 13.77 -6.38 0.93
C ARG A 785 13.22 -7.47 0.01
N CYS A 786 11.95 -7.81 0.19
CA CYS A 786 11.27 -8.73 -0.72
C CYS A 786 10.02 -8.05 -1.30
N LEU A 787 9.60 -8.50 -2.47
CA LEU A 787 8.35 -8.09 -3.10
C LEU A 787 7.61 -9.29 -3.70
N ILE A 788 6.35 -9.11 -4.06
CA ILE A 788 5.55 -10.05 -4.84
C ILE A 788 5.03 -9.32 -6.08
N ARG A 789 5.17 -9.93 -7.25
CA ARG A 789 4.51 -9.48 -8.48
C ARG A 789 3.10 -10.03 -8.55
N VAL A 790 2.10 -9.16 -8.62
CA VAL A 790 0.68 -9.53 -8.76
C VAL A 790 0.29 -9.33 -10.23
N PRO A 791 0.33 -10.39 -11.06
CA PRO A 791 -0.03 -10.27 -12.47
C PRO A 791 -1.52 -9.93 -12.60
N TYR A 792 -1.90 -9.30 -13.71
CA TYR A 792 -3.30 -8.96 -13.96
C TYR A 792 -4.23 -10.18 -13.92
N SER A 793 -3.71 -11.34 -14.35
CA SER A 793 -4.40 -12.62 -14.31
C SER A 793 -4.77 -13.12 -12.91
N ASP A 794 -4.22 -12.54 -11.83
CA ASP A 794 -4.55 -12.93 -10.46
C ASP A 794 -5.80 -12.23 -9.93
N TYR A 795 -6.25 -11.15 -10.57
CA TYR A 795 -7.38 -10.36 -10.09
C TYR A 795 -8.73 -10.96 -10.53
N VAL A 796 -9.72 -10.84 -9.65
CA VAL A 796 -11.14 -11.00 -9.98
C VAL A 796 -11.71 -9.61 -10.21
N GLU A 797 -12.34 -9.37 -11.36
CA GLU A 797 -12.98 -8.07 -11.67
C GLU A 797 -14.47 -8.01 -11.33
#